data_AF-A0AAJ0SD39-F1
#
_entry.id   AF-A0AAJ0SD39-F1
#
_cell.length_a   1.000
_cell.length_b   1.000
_cell.length_c   1.000
_cell.angle_alpha   90.00
_cell.angle_beta   90.00
_cell.angle_gamma   90.00
#
_symmetry.space_group_name_H-M   'P 1'
#
loop_
_entity.id
_entity.type
_entity.pdbx_description
1 polymer ?
#
loop_
_entity_poly.entity_id
_entity_poly.type
_entity_poly.pdbx_seq_one_letter_code
_entity_poly.pdbx_strand_id
1 'polypeptide(L)'
;MNINLKSLVPVLNAEWIGSETDIFINHISIDSRSLQNGSETLFIALSGVNNDAHLYIKELITQGVQNFVVQYIPENCAGKANFIVVKNTLKALQEFAAYYRNLFDFPIIGLTGSNGKTIVKEWLNFLLSPDFNIIRSPKSYNSQVGVPLSVIAINEKHNLGIFEAGISTVNEMVNLEKIIKPTIGVLTNIGSAHDEGFLNLVQKIDEKLILFKDCPIIIYQKSEIVDSCLSQFVAEYMMHPRTLFSWSFTDISADVFILKKENKSDSTHIKYQYKEEVFSLEIPFSDTASVENAISCLVVLLYLKYDSETIQNRFERLYPVHMRLEVKNGINNCSIIDDSYSSDFESLTIALDFLESQKKKNASKTIILSDIVQSGFSNEELYTKVGQLVADNKINRVIGIGTTISDFKSKFSNVITFQNTAEFIAQIENLNFENETILVKGARSFKFEEIVSLLEEKTHETVLEINLNSISYNLNYFKSKLANNVKLMVMVKAFGYGNGGLEIAKLLEHHKVDYLGVAFADEGISLKNGGIKLPIMVLNPESTSFPSIIQYNLEPEIYSVKGLKAFLKIAREKNLKDFPIHIKLDTGMHRLGFEENTLDELIQTLKGNSTVKVKSVLSHLATSDELQHYDFVISQINLFEKLSSRLISELDINPIRHILNTSGISNFPSAQYNMVRLGIGLYGVSNDPAEQKYLENVGTLKSIISQVRTIPAGDSVGYGRRFMAEKETKIATIPIGYADGISRLWGNQVGYVVIKNQKASIVGNVCMDMLMVDVSHIDCKEGDSVIIFGESPTVMEMGAALKTIPYEIMTSISQRVKRVFFR
;
A
#
# COMPACT_ATOMS: atom_id res chain seq x y z
N MET A 1 -27.29 9.13 -7.48
CA MET A 1 -27.06 9.77 -8.78
C MET A 1 -28.05 9.20 -9.79
N ASN A 2 -28.62 10.01 -10.68
CA ASN A 2 -29.46 9.53 -11.79
C ASN A 2 -29.21 10.43 -13.01
N ILE A 3 -28.24 10.09 -13.84
CA ILE A 3 -27.80 10.93 -14.96
C ILE A 3 -28.08 10.23 -16.27
N ASN A 4 -28.66 10.95 -17.22
CA ASN A 4 -28.82 10.45 -18.58
C ASN A 4 -27.47 10.50 -19.32
N LEU A 5 -27.03 9.36 -19.84
CA LEU A 5 -25.75 9.18 -20.52
C LEU A 5 -25.59 10.12 -21.74
N LYS A 6 -26.67 10.43 -22.45
CA LYS A 6 -26.69 11.39 -23.57
C LYS A 6 -26.28 12.79 -23.17
N SER A 7 -26.61 13.20 -21.93
CA SER A 7 -26.21 14.52 -21.42
C SER A 7 -24.70 14.65 -21.26
N LEU A 8 -23.97 13.52 -21.14
CA LEU A 8 -22.52 13.51 -20.96
C LEU A 8 -21.75 13.66 -22.27
N VAL A 9 -22.30 13.21 -23.40
CA VAL A 9 -21.63 13.31 -24.71
C VAL A 9 -21.15 14.73 -25.05
N PRO A 10 -22.00 15.79 -24.96
CA PRO A 10 -21.55 17.15 -25.23
C PRO A 10 -20.64 17.70 -24.13
N VAL A 11 -20.85 17.31 -22.86
CA VAL A 11 -20.02 17.73 -21.72
C VAL A 11 -18.58 17.24 -21.87
N LEU A 12 -18.42 16.01 -22.36
CA LEU A 12 -17.12 15.33 -22.51
C LEU A 12 -16.46 15.56 -23.88
N ASN A 13 -17.12 16.32 -24.77
CA ASN A 13 -16.73 16.49 -26.17
C ASN A 13 -16.38 15.13 -26.82
N ALA A 14 -17.26 14.16 -26.63
CA ALA A 14 -17.02 12.76 -26.93
C ALA A 14 -17.72 12.31 -28.21
N GLU A 15 -17.19 11.25 -28.82
CA GLU A 15 -17.89 10.49 -29.85
C GLU A 15 -18.73 9.38 -29.20
N TRP A 16 -19.99 9.25 -29.60
CA TRP A 16 -20.89 8.21 -29.11
C TRP A 16 -20.93 7.02 -30.07
N ILE A 17 -20.70 5.82 -29.54
CA ILE A 17 -20.83 4.56 -30.27
C ILE A 17 -21.68 3.58 -29.44
N GLY A 18 -22.95 3.45 -29.78
CA GLY A 18 -23.91 2.58 -29.08
C GLY A 18 -25.30 2.61 -29.71
N SER A 19 -26.15 1.64 -29.36
CA SER A 19 -27.50 1.47 -29.95
C SER A 19 -28.60 2.22 -29.21
N GLU A 20 -28.41 2.56 -27.94
CA GLU A 20 -29.42 3.21 -27.08
C GLU A 20 -28.89 4.51 -26.48
N THR A 21 -29.63 5.61 -26.62
CA THR A 21 -29.17 6.92 -26.10
C THR A 21 -29.83 7.35 -24.80
N ASP A 22 -30.98 6.80 -24.41
CA ASP A 22 -31.68 7.16 -23.17
C ASP A 22 -31.38 6.16 -22.04
N ILE A 23 -30.11 6.11 -21.64
CA ILE A 23 -29.64 5.25 -20.55
C ILE A 23 -29.39 6.11 -19.33
N PHE A 24 -29.92 5.67 -18.19
CA PHE A 24 -29.67 6.31 -16.90
C PHE A 24 -28.59 5.55 -16.14
N ILE A 25 -27.57 6.27 -15.71
CA ILE A 25 -26.50 5.73 -14.87
C ILE A 25 -26.72 6.16 -13.42
N ASN A 26 -26.53 5.21 -12.51
CA ASN A 26 -26.64 5.44 -11.06
C ASN A 26 -25.33 5.22 -10.31
N HIS A 27 -24.34 4.62 -10.97
CA HIS A 27 -23.05 4.25 -10.42
C HIS A 27 -21.92 4.54 -11.41
N ILE A 28 -20.76 4.97 -10.91
CA ILE A 28 -19.53 5.15 -11.69
C ILE A 28 -18.45 4.29 -11.07
N SER A 29 -17.71 3.61 -11.92
CA SER A 29 -16.62 2.74 -11.50
C SER A 29 -15.36 2.98 -12.32
N ILE A 30 -14.22 2.87 -11.66
CA ILE A 30 -12.89 2.78 -12.28
C ILE A 30 -12.19 1.47 -11.90
N ASP A 31 -12.82 0.63 -11.07
CA ASP A 31 -12.25 -0.62 -10.58
C ASP A 31 -13.02 -1.80 -11.17
N SER A 32 -12.34 -2.58 -12.00
CA SER A 32 -12.94 -3.74 -12.67
C SER A 32 -13.33 -4.86 -11.71
N ARG A 33 -12.89 -4.80 -10.44
CA ARG A 33 -13.15 -5.81 -9.42
C ARG A 33 -14.40 -5.54 -8.59
N SER A 34 -14.99 -4.34 -8.67
CA SER A 34 -16.17 -3.98 -7.86
C SER A 34 -17.37 -4.87 -8.20
N LEU A 35 -18.07 -5.36 -7.18
CA LEU A 35 -19.32 -6.11 -7.34
C LEU A 35 -20.51 -5.21 -7.68
N GLN A 36 -20.36 -3.89 -7.54
CA GLN A 36 -21.35 -2.89 -7.92
C GLN A 36 -21.46 -2.74 -9.44
N ASN A 37 -20.49 -3.29 -10.19
CA ASN A 37 -20.46 -3.24 -11.64
C ASN A 37 -21.66 -3.99 -12.24
N GLY A 38 -22.54 -3.27 -12.93
CA GLY A 38 -23.73 -3.81 -13.58
C GLY A 38 -24.17 -2.97 -14.78
N SER A 39 -25.38 -3.21 -15.28
CA SER A 39 -25.91 -2.56 -16.49
C SER A 39 -26.07 -1.04 -16.36
N GLU A 40 -26.28 -0.54 -15.14
CA GLU A 40 -26.44 0.90 -14.83
C GLU A 40 -25.11 1.57 -14.44
N THR A 41 -23.99 0.83 -14.48
CA THR A 41 -22.66 1.37 -14.23
C THR A 41 -22.10 2.07 -15.47
N LEU A 42 -21.53 3.26 -15.27
CA LEU A 42 -20.60 3.88 -16.21
C LEU A 42 -19.16 3.54 -15.79
N PHE A 43 -18.50 2.66 -16.53
CA PHE A 43 -17.10 2.31 -16.28
C PHE A 43 -16.16 3.25 -17.03
N ILE A 44 -15.30 3.97 -16.31
CA ILE A 44 -14.33 4.89 -16.92
C ILE A 44 -12.97 4.19 -17.01
N ALA A 45 -12.56 3.84 -18.21
CA ALA A 45 -11.31 3.12 -18.47
C ALA A 45 -10.10 4.07 -18.39
N LEU A 46 -9.57 4.27 -17.19
CA LEU A 46 -8.36 5.04 -16.98
C LEU A 46 -7.13 4.32 -17.56
N SER A 47 -6.26 5.07 -18.24
CA SER A 47 -4.96 4.59 -18.71
C SER A 47 -3.86 5.39 -18.01
N GLY A 48 -2.97 4.68 -17.32
CA GLY A 48 -1.84 5.26 -16.60
C GLY A 48 -0.53 4.58 -16.99
N VAL A 49 0.59 5.05 -16.41
CA VAL A 49 1.94 4.55 -16.75
C VAL A 49 2.09 3.04 -16.49
N ASN A 50 1.44 2.53 -15.46
CA ASN A 50 1.61 1.15 -14.98
C ASN A 50 0.48 0.19 -15.37
N ASN A 51 -0.67 0.71 -15.81
CA ASN A 51 -1.83 -0.13 -16.12
C ASN A 51 -2.78 0.57 -17.09
N ASP A 52 -3.44 -0.23 -17.93
CA ASP A 52 -4.45 0.24 -18.87
C ASP A 52 -5.78 -0.48 -18.59
N ALA A 53 -6.77 0.27 -18.09
CA ALA A 53 -8.06 -0.30 -17.73
C ALA A 53 -8.88 -0.79 -18.95
N HIS A 54 -8.51 -0.39 -20.17
CA HIS A 54 -9.15 -0.86 -21.39
C HIS A 54 -9.03 -2.38 -21.56
N LEU A 55 -7.98 -2.99 -21.01
CA LEU A 55 -7.72 -4.42 -21.07
C LEU A 55 -8.80 -5.25 -20.35
N TYR A 56 -9.56 -4.66 -19.42
CA TYR A 56 -10.59 -5.36 -18.63
C TYR A 56 -12.00 -5.25 -19.22
N ILE A 57 -12.20 -4.41 -20.25
CA ILE A 57 -13.55 -4.13 -20.80
C ILE A 57 -14.25 -5.40 -21.27
N LYS A 58 -13.54 -6.31 -21.94
CA LYS A 58 -14.12 -7.56 -22.44
C LYS A 58 -14.72 -8.40 -21.29
N GLU A 59 -14.02 -8.46 -20.16
CA GLU A 59 -14.49 -9.19 -18.98
C GLU A 59 -15.67 -8.46 -18.32
N LEU A 60 -15.61 -7.14 -18.22
CA LEU A 60 -16.70 -6.33 -17.65
C LEU A 60 -18.00 -6.43 -18.45
N ILE A 61 -17.92 -6.49 -19.78
CA ILE A 61 -19.08 -6.75 -20.64
C ILE A 61 -19.70 -8.11 -20.29
N THR A 62 -18.89 -9.15 -20.10
CA THR A 62 -19.40 -10.47 -19.70
C THR A 62 -19.99 -10.50 -18.29
N GLN A 63 -19.57 -9.57 -17.42
CA GLN A 63 -20.13 -9.38 -16.08
C GLN A 63 -21.40 -8.51 -16.07
N GLY A 64 -21.80 -7.95 -17.23
CA GLY A 64 -23.06 -7.21 -17.39
C GLY A 64 -22.92 -5.68 -17.44
N VAL A 65 -21.70 -5.14 -17.42
CA VAL A 65 -21.47 -3.70 -17.63
C VAL A 65 -21.73 -3.35 -19.09
N GLN A 66 -22.56 -2.33 -19.32
CA GLN A 66 -22.96 -1.93 -20.67
C GLN A 66 -22.50 -0.54 -21.10
N ASN A 67 -21.99 0.30 -20.20
CA ASN A 67 -21.64 1.69 -20.51
C ASN A 67 -20.19 2.00 -20.13
N PHE A 68 -19.42 2.49 -21.09
CA PHE A 68 -17.99 2.72 -20.93
C PHE A 68 -17.55 4.10 -21.43
N VAL A 69 -16.65 4.75 -20.70
CA VAL A 69 -15.86 5.90 -21.21
C VAL A 69 -14.46 5.39 -21.54
N VAL A 70 -14.04 5.54 -22.80
CA VAL A 70 -12.81 4.92 -23.31
C VAL A 70 -12.00 5.88 -24.19
N GLN A 71 -10.69 5.66 -24.26
CA GLN A 71 -9.81 6.28 -25.27
C GLN A 71 -9.89 5.56 -26.61
N TYR A 72 -10.08 4.24 -26.57
CA TYR A 72 -10.24 3.39 -27.75
C TYR A 72 -11.11 2.18 -27.41
N ILE A 73 -11.79 1.61 -28.41
CA ILE A 73 -12.58 0.39 -28.23
C ILE A 73 -11.66 -0.82 -28.45
N PRO A 74 -11.50 -1.73 -27.47
CA PRO A 74 -10.70 -2.93 -27.65
C PRO A 74 -11.26 -3.85 -28.75
N GLU A 75 -10.37 -4.63 -29.38
CA GLU A 75 -10.76 -5.58 -30.42
C GLU A 75 -11.87 -6.52 -29.94
N ASN A 76 -12.80 -6.84 -30.84
CA ASN A 76 -13.95 -7.70 -30.58
C ASN A 76 -14.94 -7.20 -29.50
N CYS A 77 -14.85 -5.93 -29.07
CA CYS A 77 -15.81 -5.30 -28.16
C CYS A 77 -16.80 -4.35 -28.87
N ALA A 78 -16.49 -3.92 -30.10
CA ALA A 78 -17.36 -3.08 -30.91
C ALA A 78 -18.76 -3.71 -31.09
N GLY A 79 -19.81 -2.91 -30.88
CA GLY A 79 -21.21 -3.34 -31.01
C GLY A 79 -21.75 -4.22 -29.87
N LYS A 80 -20.97 -4.46 -28.80
CA LYS A 80 -21.40 -5.28 -27.65
C LYS A 80 -21.78 -4.49 -26.40
N ALA A 81 -21.50 -3.20 -26.40
CA ALA A 81 -21.75 -2.27 -25.32
C ALA A 81 -21.80 -0.84 -25.87
N ASN A 82 -22.14 0.10 -25.01
CA ASN A 82 -22.14 1.53 -25.30
C ASN A 82 -20.81 2.17 -24.93
N PHE A 83 -20.25 2.95 -25.84
CA PHE A 83 -18.96 3.60 -25.67
C PHE A 83 -19.06 5.11 -25.89
N ILE A 84 -18.58 5.85 -24.90
CA ILE A 84 -18.26 7.27 -24.97
C ILE A 84 -16.75 7.35 -25.24
N VAL A 85 -16.38 7.62 -26.49
CA VAL A 85 -14.98 7.68 -26.91
C VAL A 85 -14.46 9.11 -26.74
N VAL A 86 -13.41 9.25 -25.94
CA VAL A 86 -12.78 10.52 -25.59
C VAL A 86 -11.29 10.49 -25.86
N LYS A 87 -10.65 11.65 -26.04
CA LYS A 87 -9.18 11.70 -26.22
C LYS A 87 -8.40 11.31 -24.96
N ASN A 88 -8.95 11.60 -23.78
CA ASN A 88 -8.30 11.32 -22.50
C ASN A 88 -9.36 11.04 -21.43
N THR A 89 -9.38 9.81 -20.94
CA THR A 89 -10.37 9.33 -19.95
C THR A 89 -10.22 9.95 -18.56
N LEU A 90 -9.02 10.34 -18.13
CA LEU A 90 -8.82 11.09 -16.88
C LEU A 90 -9.44 12.48 -16.98
N LYS A 91 -9.18 13.18 -18.09
CA LYS A 91 -9.77 14.50 -18.34
C LYS A 91 -11.30 14.41 -18.43
N ALA A 92 -11.84 13.37 -19.07
CA ALA A 92 -13.27 13.15 -19.13
C ALA A 92 -13.89 12.89 -17.73
N LEU A 93 -13.22 12.12 -16.86
CA LEU A 93 -13.65 11.95 -15.47
C LEU A 93 -13.70 13.30 -14.72
N GLN A 94 -12.69 14.15 -14.92
CA GLN A 94 -12.60 15.47 -14.30
C GLN A 94 -13.69 16.42 -14.81
N GLU A 95 -13.90 16.48 -16.14
CA GLU A 95 -14.96 17.28 -16.77
C GLU A 95 -16.34 16.83 -16.33
N PHE A 96 -16.56 15.53 -16.21
CA PHE A 96 -17.79 14.98 -15.68
C PHE A 96 -18.03 15.39 -14.23
N ALA A 97 -17.05 15.21 -13.35
CA ALA A 97 -17.18 15.59 -11.95
C ALA A 97 -17.44 17.10 -11.79
N ALA A 98 -16.80 17.94 -12.59
CA ALA A 98 -17.05 19.38 -12.62
C ALA A 98 -18.48 19.72 -13.10
N TYR A 99 -18.97 19.04 -14.14
CA TYR A 99 -20.35 19.18 -14.59
C TYR A 99 -21.34 18.77 -13.49
N TYR A 100 -21.13 17.60 -12.88
CA TYR A 100 -22.00 17.08 -11.83
C TYR A 100 -22.02 17.98 -10.59
N ARG A 101 -20.87 18.51 -10.18
CA ARG A 101 -20.75 19.49 -9.09
C ARG A 101 -21.67 20.70 -9.31
N ASN A 102 -21.78 21.20 -10.55
CA ASN A 102 -22.57 22.38 -10.88
C ASN A 102 -24.09 22.16 -10.78
N LEU A 103 -24.54 20.92 -10.57
CA LEU A 103 -25.95 20.63 -10.31
C LEU A 103 -26.37 20.98 -8.86
N PHE A 104 -25.41 21.29 -7.98
CA PHE A 104 -25.64 21.56 -6.56
C PHE A 104 -25.10 22.94 -6.15
N ASP A 105 -25.79 23.63 -5.22
CA ASP A 105 -25.47 25.01 -4.83
C ASP A 105 -25.17 25.20 -3.32
N PHE A 106 -24.85 24.12 -2.59
CA PHE A 106 -24.53 24.20 -1.17
C PHE A 106 -23.03 24.54 -0.94
N PRO A 107 -22.66 25.11 0.23
CA PRO A 107 -21.29 25.51 0.52
C PRO A 107 -20.30 24.33 0.51
N ILE A 108 -19.08 24.60 0.04
CA ILE A 108 -17.97 23.64 0.01
C ILE A 108 -16.76 24.20 0.74
N ILE A 109 -16.23 23.42 1.68
CA ILE A 109 -14.92 23.61 2.28
C ILE A 109 -13.89 22.86 1.44
N GLY A 110 -12.99 23.60 0.79
CA GLY A 110 -11.85 23.04 0.03
C GLY A 110 -10.58 23.11 0.85
N LEU A 111 -9.90 21.98 1.04
CA LEU A 111 -8.69 21.86 1.84
C LEU A 111 -7.48 21.57 0.96
N THR A 112 -6.39 22.31 1.13
CA THR A 112 -5.08 21.92 0.60
C THR A 112 -3.95 22.31 1.54
N GLY A 113 -2.75 21.81 1.27
CA GLY A 113 -1.56 22.00 2.08
C GLY A 113 -0.58 20.84 1.90
N SER A 114 0.56 20.90 2.57
CA SER A 114 1.51 19.77 2.58
C SER A 114 1.05 18.71 3.57
N ASN A 115 0.75 19.11 4.81
CA ASN A 115 0.37 18.22 5.90
C ASN A 115 -0.99 18.61 6.49
N GLY A 116 -1.65 17.68 7.21
CA GLY A 116 -2.86 17.99 7.98
C GLY A 116 -4.19 17.95 7.23
N LYS A 117 -4.21 17.93 5.88
CA LYS A 117 -5.43 17.93 5.05
C LYS A 117 -6.49 16.93 5.52
N THR A 118 -6.10 15.66 5.65
CA THR A 118 -7.01 14.59 6.04
C THR A 118 -7.47 14.73 7.49
N ILE A 119 -6.60 15.15 8.40
CA ILE A 119 -6.94 15.38 9.82
C ILE A 119 -7.96 16.51 9.94
N VAL A 120 -7.68 17.66 9.33
CA VAL A 120 -8.56 18.83 9.35
C VAL A 120 -9.90 18.50 8.70
N LYS A 121 -9.92 17.78 7.57
CA LYS A 121 -11.18 17.31 6.95
C LYS A 121 -12.02 16.50 7.93
N GLU A 122 -11.43 15.50 8.57
CA GLU A 122 -12.13 14.58 9.46
C GLU A 122 -12.61 15.29 10.74
N TRP A 123 -11.79 16.17 11.30
CA TRP A 123 -12.18 17.00 12.44
C TRP A 123 -13.27 18.00 12.07
N LEU A 124 -13.19 18.70 10.94
CA LEU A 124 -14.27 19.58 10.49
C LEU A 124 -15.56 18.80 10.27
N ASN A 125 -15.50 17.61 9.69
CA ASN A 125 -16.67 16.74 9.57
C ASN A 125 -17.26 16.41 10.95
N PHE A 126 -16.44 15.98 11.91
CA PHE A 126 -16.90 15.69 13.27
C PHE A 126 -17.48 16.92 13.98
N LEU A 127 -16.83 18.08 13.84
CA LEU A 127 -17.19 19.31 14.50
C LEU A 127 -18.46 19.93 13.89
N LEU A 128 -18.76 19.70 12.61
CA LEU A 128 -19.89 20.33 11.89
C LEU A 128 -21.06 19.37 11.66
N SER A 129 -20.86 18.05 11.73
CA SER A 129 -21.93 17.08 11.47
C SER A 129 -23.17 17.22 12.34
N PRO A 130 -23.15 17.75 13.59
CA PRO A 130 -24.38 17.98 14.33
C PRO A 130 -25.37 18.92 13.63
N ASP A 131 -24.90 19.83 12.78
CA ASP A 131 -25.73 20.88 12.15
C ASP A 131 -25.87 20.70 10.63
N PHE A 132 -25.04 19.88 10.01
CA PHE A 132 -24.99 19.70 8.56
C PHE A 132 -25.07 18.22 8.16
N ASN A 133 -25.68 17.97 6.99
CA ASN A 133 -25.55 16.70 6.28
C ASN A 133 -24.35 16.81 5.31
N ILE A 134 -23.23 16.24 5.74
CA ILE A 134 -21.91 16.49 5.15
C ILE A 134 -21.50 15.37 4.20
N ILE A 135 -21.16 15.75 2.98
CA ILE A 135 -20.37 14.91 2.06
C ILE A 135 -18.90 15.28 2.14
N ARG A 136 -17.98 14.31 2.08
CA ARG A 136 -16.55 14.57 2.18
C ARG A 136 -15.72 13.61 1.34
N SER A 137 -14.47 13.96 1.06
CA SER A 137 -13.52 13.02 0.44
C SER A 137 -13.41 11.74 1.29
N PRO A 138 -13.65 10.54 0.74
CA PRO A 138 -13.38 9.31 1.47
C PRO A 138 -11.87 9.09 1.62
N LYS A 139 -11.44 8.49 2.73
CA LYS A 139 -10.02 8.17 3.02
C LYS A 139 -9.10 9.40 2.82
N SER A 140 -8.10 9.30 1.96
CA SER A 140 -7.23 10.40 1.51
C SER A 140 -7.38 10.61 -0.01
N TYR A 141 -8.61 10.56 -0.52
CA TYR A 141 -8.90 10.74 -1.96
C TYR A 141 -8.74 12.20 -2.35
N ASN A 142 -7.49 12.60 -2.57
CA ASN A 142 -7.07 13.97 -2.83
C ASN A 142 -6.32 14.15 -4.17
N SER A 143 -6.16 13.07 -4.95
CA SER A 143 -5.44 13.08 -6.23
C SER A 143 -6.30 13.51 -7.42
N GLN A 144 -5.67 13.61 -8.60
CA GLN A 144 -6.32 13.87 -9.90
C GLN A 144 -7.49 12.93 -10.23
N VAL A 145 -7.50 11.72 -9.66
CA VAL A 145 -8.58 10.73 -9.79
C VAL A 145 -9.50 10.71 -8.57
N GLY A 146 -8.91 10.80 -7.36
CA GLY A 146 -9.65 10.67 -6.11
C GLY A 146 -10.66 11.81 -5.88
N VAL A 147 -10.28 13.05 -6.21
CA VAL A 147 -11.17 14.22 -6.07
C VAL A 147 -12.43 14.10 -6.93
N PRO A 148 -12.34 13.80 -8.24
CA PRO A 148 -13.53 13.56 -9.07
C PRO A 148 -14.50 12.54 -8.46
N LEU A 149 -13.98 11.38 -8.03
CA LEU A 149 -14.80 10.32 -7.44
C LEU A 149 -15.47 10.76 -6.13
N SER A 150 -14.77 11.57 -5.33
CA SER A 150 -15.31 12.14 -4.10
C SER A 150 -16.49 13.07 -4.36
N VAL A 151 -16.37 13.93 -5.37
CA VAL A 151 -17.39 14.95 -5.71
C VAL A 151 -18.60 14.33 -6.42
N ILE A 152 -18.39 13.27 -7.19
CA ILE A 152 -19.47 12.50 -7.83
C ILE A 152 -20.42 11.86 -6.81
N ALA A 153 -19.95 11.59 -5.58
CA ALA A 153 -20.78 11.02 -4.52
C ALA A 153 -21.84 12.01 -3.94
N ILE A 154 -21.84 13.27 -4.38
CA ILE A 154 -22.85 14.26 -3.97
C ILE A 154 -24.25 13.81 -4.38
N ASN A 155 -25.24 14.16 -3.55
CA ASN A 155 -26.66 13.92 -3.75
C ASN A 155 -27.46 15.09 -3.14
N GLU A 156 -28.75 15.17 -3.48
CA GLU A 156 -29.68 16.27 -3.12
C GLU A 156 -29.88 16.47 -1.60
N LYS A 157 -29.44 15.52 -0.76
CA LYS A 157 -29.66 15.57 0.69
C LYS A 157 -28.51 16.24 1.42
N HIS A 158 -27.35 16.36 0.79
CA HIS A 158 -26.20 17.03 1.38
C HIS A 158 -26.39 18.55 1.34
N ASN A 159 -25.93 19.22 2.40
CA ASN A 159 -26.00 20.68 2.52
C ASN A 159 -24.65 21.33 2.88
N LEU A 160 -23.59 20.54 2.99
CA LEU A 160 -22.20 20.99 3.14
C LEU A 160 -21.27 19.94 2.54
N GLY A 161 -20.21 20.37 1.84
CA GLY A 161 -19.17 19.47 1.33
C GLY A 161 -17.80 19.80 1.88
N ILE A 162 -16.98 18.79 2.17
CA ILE A 162 -15.61 18.97 2.68
C ILE A 162 -14.63 18.12 1.85
N PHE A 163 -13.95 18.73 0.90
CA PHE A 163 -13.08 18.04 -0.05
C PHE A 163 -11.63 18.48 0.09
N GLU A 164 -10.71 17.52 0.13
CA GLU A 164 -9.27 17.77 0.15
C GLU A 164 -8.65 17.56 -1.23
N ALA A 165 -7.68 18.40 -1.57
CA ALA A 165 -6.92 18.35 -2.81
C ALA A 165 -5.41 18.32 -2.52
N GLY A 166 -4.73 17.37 -3.16
CA GLY A 166 -3.29 17.17 -3.16
C GLY A 166 -2.73 17.35 -4.57
N ILE A 167 -1.48 17.78 -4.64
CA ILE A 167 -0.72 17.95 -5.88
C ILE A 167 0.70 17.43 -5.65
N SER A 168 1.24 16.84 -6.70
CA SER A 168 2.62 16.36 -6.77
C SER A 168 3.48 17.26 -7.65
N THR A 169 2.89 18.02 -8.58
CA THR A 169 3.60 18.96 -9.46
C THR A 169 2.70 20.12 -9.92
N VAL A 170 3.22 21.00 -10.77
CA VAL A 170 2.52 22.16 -11.33
C VAL A 170 1.47 21.77 -12.39
N ASN A 171 0.48 22.63 -12.60
CA ASN A 171 -0.67 22.44 -13.50
C ASN A 171 -1.63 21.30 -13.11
N GLU A 172 -1.58 20.86 -11.86
CA GLU A 172 -2.49 19.83 -11.34
C GLU A 172 -3.67 20.46 -10.60
N MET A 173 -3.45 21.56 -9.88
CA MET A 173 -4.49 22.17 -9.05
C MET A 173 -5.58 22.83 -9.89
N VAL A 174 -5.22 23.37 -11.07
CA VAL A 174 -6.17 23.97 -12.03
C VAL A 174 -7.26 22.99 -12.49
N ASN A 175 -6.98 21.68 -12.46
CA ASN A 175 -7.98 20.67 -12.79
C ASN A 175 -8.91 20.39 -11.60
N LEU A 176 -8.37 20.39 -10.38
CA LEU A 176 -9.12 20.11 -9.15
C LEU A 176 -9.99 21.29 -8.73
N GLU A 177 -9.52 22.52 -8.94
CA GLU A 177 -10.24 23.77 -8.68
C GLU A 177 -11.62 23.75 -9.36
N LYS A 178 -11.67 23.44 -10.65
CA LYS A 178 -12.89 23.38 -11.46
C LYS A 178 -13.91 22.36 -10.96
N ILE A 179 -13.44 21.34 -10.25
CA ILE A 179 -14.26 20.24 -9.72
C ILE A 179 -14.76 20.59 -8.32
N ILE A 180 -13.91 21.12 -7.44
CA ILE A 180 -14.26 21.37 -6.03
C ILE A 180 -15.09 22.66 -5.91
N LYS A 181 -14.66 23.74 -6.57
CA LYS A 181 -15.24 25.09 -6.47
C LYS A 181 -15.56 25.49 -5.02
N PRO A 182 -14.53 25.65 -4.17
CA PRO A 182 -14.75 25.88 -2.75
C PRO A 182 -15.34 27.26 -2.49
N THR A 183 -16.31 27.32 -1.58
CA THR A 183 -16.83 28.59 -1.03
C THR A 183 -16.08 28.99 0.25
N ILE A 184 -15.40 28.05 0.89
CA ILE A 184 -14.50 28.25 2.03
C ILE A 184 -13.19 27.52 1.73
N GLY A 185 -12.10 28.25 1.60
CA GLY A 185 -10.77 27.69 1.36
C GLY A 185 -10.02 27.54 2.68
N VAL A 186 -9.37 26.40 2.90
CA VAL A 186 -8.51 26.17 4.08
C VAL A 186 -7.14 25.71 3.60
N LEU A 187 -6.13 26.56 3.81
CA LEU A 187 -4.73 26.25 3.58
C LEU A 187 -4.12 25.73 4.89
N THR A 188 -3.89 24.42 4.95
CA THR A 188 -3.21 23.78 6.09
C THR A 188 -1.69 23.98 6.00
N ASN A 189 -0.94 23.44 6.96
CA ASN A 189 0.50 23.61 7.07
C ASN A 189 1.26 23.28 5.76
N ILE A 190 2.18 24.19 5.39
CA ILE A 190 3.12 24.05 4.28
C ILE A 190 4.48 23.56 4.80
N GLY A 191 4.71 22.25 4.70
CA GLY A 191 5.99 21.57 4.93
C GLY A 191 6.61 21.02 3.63
N SER A 192 7.63 20.15 3.73
CA SER A 192 8.49 19.67 2.61
C SER A 192 7.91 18.58 1.70
N ALA A 193 6.66 18.14 1.91
CA ALA A 193 6.06 17.10 1.08
C ALA A 193 5.98 17.51 -0.41
N HIS A 194 6.40 16.61 -1.31
CA HIS A 194 6.45 16.77 -2.77
C HIS A 194 7.32 17.90 -3.30
N ASP A 195 8.33 18.36 -2.55
CA ASP A 195 9.22 19.45 -2.98
C ASP A 195 9.91 19.17 -4.33
N GLU A 196 10.19 17.90 -4.65
CA GLU A 196 10.80 17.46 -5.91
C GLU A 196 10.02 17.83 -7.17
N GLY A 197 8.71 18.07 -7.06
CA GLY A 197 7.84 18.47 -8.16
C GLY A 197 7.78 19.98 -8.41
N PHE A 198 8.49 20.78 -7.62
CA PHE A 198 8.47 22.25 -7.66
C PHE A 198 9.89 22.83 -7.65
N LEU A 199 10.05 23.99 -8.27
CA LEU A 199 11.33 24.71 -8.30
C LEU A 199 11.71 25.25 -6.92
N ASN A 200 10.72 25.67 -6.12
CA ASN A 200 10.90 26.21 -4.78
C ASN A 200 9.57 26.23 -4.02
N LEU A 201 9.62 26.61 -2.74
CA LEU A 201 8.46 26.67 -1.85
C LEU A 201 7.39 27.65 -2.33
N VAL A 202 7.78 28.78 -2.92
CA VAL A 202 6.85 29.81 -3.44
C VAL A 202 6.00 29.23 -4.56
N GLN A 203 6.62 28.59 -5.56
CA GLN A 203 5.89 27.94 -6.67
C GLN A 203 4.91 26.88 -6.15
N LYS A 204 5.29 26.15 -5.10
CA LYS A 204 4.40 25.15 -4.48
C LYS A 204 3.20 25.80 -3.81
N ILE A 205 3.39 26.91 -3.09
CA ILE A 205 2.30 27.65 -2.47
C ILE A 205 1.39 28.23 -3.55
N ASP A 206 1.96 28.88 -4.57
CA ASP A 206 1.20 29.48 -5.68
C ASP A 206 0.32 28.44 -6.38
N GLU A 207 0.87 27.27 -6.73
CA GLU A 207 0.09 26.18 -7.33
C GLU A 207 -1.04 25.70 -6.39
N LYS A 208 -0.80 25.63 -5.07
CA LYS A 208 -1.86 25.26 -4.11
C LYS A 208 -2.96 26.31 -4.03
N LEU A 209 -2.60 27.60 -4.06
CA LEU A 209 -3.54 28.70 -3.99
C LEU A 209 -4.51 28.73 -5.16
N ILE A 210 -4.16 28.14 -6.32
CA ILE A 210 -5.07 27.98 -7.47
C ILE A 210 -6.39 27.34 -7.04
N LEU A 211 -6.41 26.41 -6.07
CA LEU A 211 -7.65 25.81 -5.56
C LEU A 211 -8.68 26.86 -5.11
N PHE A 212 -8.19 27.99 -4.62
CA PHE A 212 -9.00 29.06 -4.08
C PHE A 212 -9.31 30.14 -5.11
N LYS A 213 -9.01 29.97 -6.40
CA LYS A 213 -9.17 31.01 -7.42
C LYS A 213 -10.46 31.84 -7.31
N ASP A 214 -11.61 31.19 -7.19
CA ASP A 214 -12.92 31.87 -7.09
C ASP A 214 -13.52 31.82 -5.66
N CYS A 215 -12.70 31.48 -4.66
CA CYS A 215 -13.15 31.27 -3.28
C CYS A 215 -13.34 32.59 -2.51
N PRO A 216 -14.52 32.90 -1.95
CA PRO A 216 -14.77 34.15 -1.23
C PRO A 216 -13.97 34.33 0.07
N ILE A 217 -13.56 33.25 0.71
CA ILE A 217 -12.76 33.29 1.95
C ILE A 217 -11.64 32.27 1.93
N ILE A 218 -10.44 32.68 2.35
CA ILE A 218 -9.31 31.77 2.61
C ILE A 218 -8.93 31.84 4.08
N ILE A 219 -8.92 30.68 4.72
CA ILE A 219 -8.41 30.46 6.08
C ILE A 219 -7.01 29.88 5.99
N TYR A 220 -6.05 30.49 6.68
CA TYR A 220 -4.65 30.08 6.61
C TYR A 220 -3.85 30.47 7.86
N GLN A 221 -2.70 29.82 8.05
CA GLN A 221 -1.72 30.22 9.05
C GLN A 221 -0.85 31.36 8.51
N LYS A 222 -0.82 32.48 9.22
CA LYS A 222 -0.05 33.67 8.85
C LYS A 222 1.45 33.42 8.96
N SER A 223 2.20 33.76 7.90
CA SER A 223 3.67 33.68 7.84
C SER A 223 4.18 34.51 6.67
N GLU A 224 5.38 35.08 6.79
CA GLU A 224 5.95 35.99 5.79
C GLU A 224 5.86 35.46 4.34
N ILE A 225 6.19 34.19 4.13
CA ILE A 225 6.16 33.56 2.80
C ILE A 225 4.72 33.39 2.31
N VAL A 226 3.81 32.88 3.16
CA VAL A 226 2.42 32.62 2.77
C VAL A 226 1.67 33.94 2.51
N ASP A 227 1.90 34.97 3.34
CA ASP A 227 1.30 36.30 3.14
C ASP A 227 1.80 36.98 1.86
N SER A 228 3.08 36.81 1.52
CA SER A 228 3.64 37.30 0.26
C SER A 228 2.96 36.64 -0.95
N CYS A 229 2.87 35.30 -0.95
CA CYS A 229 2.22 34.54 -2.02
C CYS A 229 0.72 34.87 -2.13
N LEU A 230 0.01 34.97 -0.99
CA LEU A 230 -1.41 35.35 -0.96
C LEU A 230 -1.64 36.77 -1.46
N SER A 231 -0.77 37.72 -1.12
CA SER A 231 -0.88 39.10 -1.59
C SER A 231 -0.74 39.18 -3.12
N GLN A 232 0.22 38.45 -3.67
CA GLN A 232 0.40 38.33 -5.13
C GLN A 232 -0.79 37.62 -5.78
N PHE A 233 -1.25 36.52 -5.20
CA PHE A 233 -2.39 35.75 -5.68
C PHE A 233 -3.68 36.59 -5.71
N VAL A 234 -3.97 37.35 -4.64
CA VAL A 234 -5.13 38.24 -4.59
C VAL A 234 -5.03 39.35 -5.64
N ALA A 235 -3.83 39.87 -5.90
CA ALA A 235 -3.58 40.86 -6.95
C ALA A 235 -3.71 40.28 -8.37
N GLU A 236 -3.46 38.98 -8.57
CA GLU A 236 -3.65 38.30 -9.85
C GLU A 236 -5.13 37.99 -10.13
N TYR A 237 -5.89 37.62 -9.11
CA TYR A 237 -7.30 37.21 -9.21
C TYR A 237 -8.29 38.25 -8.66
N MET A 238 -8.12 39.54 -9.03
CA MET A 238 -8.89 40.69 -8.50
C MET A 238 -10.40 40.71 -8.80
N MET A 239 -10.91 39.71 -9.53
CA MET A 239 -12.29 39.72 -10.05
C MET A 239 -13.36 39.57 -8.94
N HIS A 240 -12.98 39.18 -7.72
CA HIS A 240 -13.90 38.98 -6.59
C HIS A 240 -13.35 39.57 -5.28
N PRO A 241 -14.14 40.34 -4.52
CA PRO A 241 -13.76 40.72 -3.16
C PRO A 241 -13.65 39.46 -2.30
N ARG A 242 -12.49 39.27 -1.67
CA ARG A 242 -12.15 38.09 -0.89
C ARG A 242 -11.75 38.46 0.52
N THR A 243 -12.20 37.66 1.47
CA THR A 243 -11.77 37.74 2.88
C THR A 243 -10.59 36.82 3.11
N LEU A 244 -9.50 37.35 3.67
CA LEU A 244 -8.40 36.56 4.20
C LEU A 244 -8.61 36.47 5.71
N PHE A 245 -8.74 35.25 6.24
CA PHE A 245 -9.04 35.02 7.66
C PHE A 245 -7.93 34.18 8.30
N SER A 246 -7.01 34.87 8.94
CA SER A 246 -5.70 34.37 9.32
C SER A 246 -5.61 34.00 10.79
N TRP A 247 -4.71 33.07 11.12
CA TRP A 247 -4.33 32.80 12.50
C TRP A 247 -2.81 32.72 12.66
N SER A 248 -2.29 33.04 13.85
CA SER A 248 -0.85 32.99 14.11
C SER A 248 -0.49 32.74 15.57
N PHE A 249 0.68 32.15 15.80
CA PHE A 249 1.33 32.08 17.12
C PHE A 249 2.18 33.30 17.44
N THR A 250 2.61 34.07 16.43
CA THR A 250 3.66 35.07 16.57
C THR A 250 3.25 36.46 16.08
N ASP A 251 2.33 36.53 15.11
CA ASP A 251 1.85 37.80 14.57
C ASP A 251 0.50 38.19 15.19
N ILE A 252 0.53 39.20 16.07
CA ILE A 252 -0.65 39.73 16.77
C ILE A 252 -1.67 40.41 15.83
N SER A 253 -1.26 40.73 14.60
CA SER A 253 -2.17 41.29 13.60
C SER A 253 -2.99 40.24 12.84
N ALA A 254 -2.80 38.95 13.15
CA ALA A 254 -3.69 37.90 12.64
C ALA A 254 -5.10 38.01 13.23
N ASP A 255 -6.12 37.59 12.49
CA ASP A 255 -7.51 37.68 12.93
C ASP A 255 -7.80 36.83 14.18
N VAL A 256 -7.09 35.70 14.30
CA VAL A 256 -7.06 34.86 15.51
C VAL A 256 -5.61 34.70 15.98
N PHE A 257 -5.28 35.37 17.10
CA PHE A 257 -3.93 35.32 17.67
C PHE A 257 -3.86 34.35 18.85
N ILE A 258 -2.91 33.41 18.83
CA ILE A 258 -2.72 32.44 19.91
C ILE A 258 -1.81 33.02 20.99
N LEU A 259 -2.41 33.49 22.09
CA LEU A 259 -1.73 34.14 23.22
C LEU A 259 -0.86 33.19 24.04
N LYS A 260 -1.36 31.98 24.30
CA LYS A 260 -0.66 30.99 25.13
C LYS A 260 -1.09 29.58 24.78
N LYS A 261 -0.12 28.66 24.81
CA LYS A 261 -0.36 27.21 24.82
C LYS A 261 0.30 26.60 26.05
N GLU A 262 -0.46 25.81 26.80
CA GLU A 262 0.03 25.04 27.95
C GLU A 262 -0.25 23.56 27.71
N ASN A 263 0.81 22.77 27.52
CA ASN A 263 0.71 21.33 27.34
C ASN A 263 0.62 20.65 28.71
N LYS A 264 -0.40 19.83 28.90
CA LYS A 264 -0.49 18.79 29.94
C LYS A 264 -0.06 17.44 29.32
N SER A 265 -0.02 16.36 30.10
CA SER A 265 0.42 15.04 29.61
C SER A 265 -0.34 14.60 28.35
N ASP A 266 -1.66 14.81 28.32
CA ASP A 266 -2.56 14.31 27.27
C ASP A 266 -3.54 15.37 26.71
N SER A 267 -3.39 16.64 27.08
CA SER A 267 -4.23 17.73 26.58
C SER A 267 -3.44 19.04 26.42
N THR A 268 -3.94 19.96 25.61
CA THR A 268 -3.40 21.32 25.48
C THR A 268 -4.48 22.34 25.78
N HIS A 269 -4.16 23.29 26.66
CA HIS A 269 -4.98 24.48 26.87
C HIS A 269 -4.45 25.62 25.99
N ILE A 270 -5.32 26.16 25.14
CA ILE A 270 -5.03 27.22 24.17
C ILE A 270 -5.81 28.46 24.59
N LYS A 271 -5.10 29.57 24.81
CA LYS A 271 -5.72 30.91 24.93
C LYS A 271 -5.53 31.65 23.62
N TYR A 272 -6.61 32.20 23.09
CA TYR A 272 -6.60 32.91 21.81
C TYR A 272 -7.41 34.22 21.90
N GLN A 273 -7.04 35.18 21.07
CA GLN A 273 -7.73 36.45 20.92
C GLN A 273 -8.46 36.48 19.58
N TYR A 274 -9.73 36.87 19.59
CA TYR A 274 -10.57 37.06 18.40
C TYR A 274 -11.54 38.23 18.64
N LYS A 275 -11.62 39.18 17.70
CA LYS A 275 -12.44 40.41 17.83
C LYS A 275 -12.22 41.17 19.15
N GLU A 276 -10.97 41.34 19.54
CA GLU A 276 -10.55 42.02 20.78
C GLU A 276 -10.96 41.32 22.09
N GLU A 277 -11.60 40.16 22.02
CA GLU A 277 -11.94 39.32 23.17
C GLU A 277 -10.99 38.13 23.30
N VAL A 278 -10.78 37.68 24.54
CA VAL A 278 -9.89 36.55 24.86
C VAL A 278 -10.72 35.35 25.27
N PHE A 279 -10.46 34.23 24.59
CA PHE A 279 -11.14 32.95 24.79
C PHE A 279 -10.14 31.87 25.19
N SER A 280 -10.67 30.77 25.73
CA SER A 280 -9.92 29.57 26.04
C SER A 280 -10.51 28.35 25.33
N LEU A 281 -9.63 27.45 24.92
CA LEU A 281 -9.96 26.18 24.28
C LEU A 281 -9.14 25.05 24.91
N GLU A 282 -9.75 23.94 25.27
CA GLU A 282 -9.02 22.71 25.64
C GLU A 282 -9.16 21.67 24.54
N ILE A 283 -8.04 21.06 24.14
CA ILE A 283 -8.00 19.99 23.13
C ILE A 283 -7.29 18.75 23.68
N PRO A 284 -7.73 17.53 23.33
CA PRO A 284 -7.17 16.27 23.85
C PRO A 284 -5.91 15.81 23.09
N PHE A 285 -5.00 16.74 22.79
CA PHE A 285 -3.72 16.48 22.13
C PHE A 285 -2.62 17.37 22.70
N SER A 286 -1.39 16.88 22.71
CA SER A 286 -0.21 17.63 23.18
C SER A 286 0.85 17.86 22.09
N ASP A 287 0.74 17.18 20.94
CA ASP A 287 1.68 17.34 19.83
C ASP A 287 1.40 18.60 19.01
N THR A 288 2.47 19.17 18.44
CA THR A 288 2.40 20.47 17.76
C THR A 288 1.52 20.43 16.50
N ALA A 289 1.56 19.34 15.73
CA ALA A 289 0.81 19.23 14.48
C ALA A 289 -0.71 19.17 14.73
N SER A 290 -1.13 18.41 15.74
CA SER A 290 -2.53 18.35 16.17
C SER A 290 -3.03 19.69 16.67
N VAL A 291 -2.22 20.42 17.43
CA VAL A 291 -2.55 21.79 17.88
C VAL A 291 -2.82 22.72 16.68
N GLU A 292 -1.92 22.72 15.68
CA GLU A 292 -2.08 23.55 14.47
C GLU A 292 -3.32 23.17 13.64
N ASN A 293 -3.56 21.87 13.47
CA ASN A 293 -4.75 21.37 12.77
C ASN A 293 -6.04 21.75 13.52
N ALA A 294 -6.02 21.72 14.85
CA ALA A 294 -7.16 22.09 15.69
C ALA A 294 -7.43 23.60 15.59
N ILE A 295 -6.40 24.43 15.60
CA ILE A 295 -6.55 25.88 15.39
C ILE A 295 -7.13 26.17 14.00
N SER A 296 -6.67 25.45 12.97
CA SER A 296 -7.26 25.59 11.62
C SER A 296 -8.76 25.27 11.62
N CYS A 297 -9.19 24.25 12.36
CA CYS A 297 -10.61 23.94 12.55
C CYS A 297 -11.35 25.03 13.36
N LEU A 298 -10.72 25.55 14.42
CA LEU A 298 -11.28 26.59 15.28
C LEU A 298 -11.64 27.83 14.46
N VAL A 299 -10.73 28.27 13.59
CA VAL A 299 -10.92 29.45 12.74
C VAL A 299 -12.09 29.24 11.77
N VAL A 300 -12.28 28.04 11.23
CA VAL A 300 -13.47 27.70 10.42
C VAL A 300 -14.75 27.85 11.24
N LEU A 301 -14.80 27.34 12.47
CA LEU A 301 -16.00 27.47 13.33
C LEU A 301 -16.26 28.93 13.73
N LEU A 302 -15.22 29.72 14.01
CA LEU A 302 -15.35 31.16 14.30
C LEU A 302 -15.88 31.94 13.08
N TYR A 303 -15.46 31.57 11.87
CA TYR A 303 -16.00 32.14 10.64
C TYR A 303 -17.48 31.81 10.45
N LEU A 304 -17.86 30.55 10.72
CA LEU A 304 -19.25 30.09 10.70
C LEU A 304 -20.08 30.60 11.89
N LYS A 305 -19.48 31.44 12.76
CA LYS A 305 -20.12 32.14 13.89
C LYS A 305 -20.64 31.20 14.99
N TYR A 306 -19.97 30.07 15.21
CA TYR A 306 -20.21 29.26 16.40
C TYR A 306 -19.77 30.01 17.65
N ASP A 307 -20.54 29.88 18.74
CA ASP A 307 -20.21 30.45 20.04
C ASP A 307 -19.11 29.63 20.75
N SER A 308 -18.45 30.23 21.73
CA SER A 308 -17.32 29.63 22.43
C SER A 308 -17.69 28.38 23.23
N GLU A 309 -18.92 28.30 23.75
CA GLU A 309 -19.38 27.14 24.53
C GLU A 309 -19.56 25.92 23.62
N THR A 310 -20.21 26.11 22.45
CA THR A 310 -20.33 25.07 21.44
C THR A 310 -18.97 24.60 20.93
N ILE A 311 -18.05 25.53 20.64
CA ILE A 311 -16.69 25.22 20.21
C ILE A 311 -15.98 24.37 21.27
N GLN A 312 -15.93 24.80 22.53
CA GLN A 312 -15.28 24.07 23.62
C GLN A 312 -15.84 22.65 23.74
N ASN A 313 -17.16 22.50 23.83
CA ASN A 313 -17.84 21.21 24.02
C ASN A 313 -17.54 20.21 22.88
N ARG A 314 -17.39 20.69 21.64
CA ARG A 314 -17.07 19.83 20.49
C ARG A 314 -15.58 19.52 20.42
N PHE A 315 -14.69 20.46 20.75
CA PHE A 315 -13.24 20.29 20.68
C PHE A 315 -12.67 19.35 21.73
N GLU A 316 -13.23 19.32 22.94
CA GLU A 316 -12.87 18.35 23.99
C GLU A 316 -13.02 16.89 23.54
N ARG A 317 -13.87 16.66 22.53
CA ARG A 317 -14.21 15.33 22.00
C ARG A 317 -13.48 14.99 20.70
N LEU A 318 -12.55 15.84 20.26
CA LEU A 318 -11.68 15.50 19.13
C LEU A 318 -10.90 14.21 19.44
N TYR A 319 -10.56 13.48 18.39
CA TYR A 319 -9.95 12.17 18.51
C TYR A 319 -8.78 12.01 17.53
N PRO A 320 -7.80 11.14 17.82
CA PRO A 320 -6.76 10.79 16.86
C PRO A 320 -7.38 10.21 15.59
N VAL A 321 -7.07 10.81 14.44
CA VAL A 321 -7.56 10.32 13.14
C VAL A 321 -6.63 9.21 12.67
N HIS A 322 -7.05 7.95 12.83
CA HIS A 322 -6.37 6.79 12.27
C HIS A 322 -6.64 6.65 10.76
N MET A 323 -5.79 5.90 10.05
CA MET A 323 -5.97 5.61 8.63
C MET A 323 -7.22 4.73 8.43
N ARG A 324 -8.17 5.16 7.58
CA ARG A 324 -9.45 4.45 7.34
C ARG A 324 -9.28 3.16 6.53
N LEU A 325 -10.11 2.15 6.82
CA LEU A 325 -10.14 0.86 6.13
C LEU A 325 -8.78 0.15 6.21
N GLU A 326 -8.21 0.14 7.42
CA GLU A 326 -6.98 -0.58 7.74
C GLU A 326 -7.25 -2.08 7.81
N VAL A 327 -6.41 -2.88 7.17
CA VAL A 327 -6.52 -4.35 7.24
C VAL A 327 -5.64 -4.86 8.38
N LYS A 328 -6.28 -5.39 9.41
CA LYS A 328 -5.63 -6.00 10.57
C LYS A 328 -5.78 -7.53 10.53
N ASN A 329 -4.84 -8.24 11.14
CA ASN A 329 -5.01 -9.67 11.35
C ASN A 329 -5.97 -9.89 12.51
N GLY A 330 -6.94 -10.78 12.32
CA GLY A 330 -7.90 -11.14 13.37
C GLY A 330 -7.63 -12.54 13.92
N ILE A 331 -8.19 -12.81 15.10
CA ILE A 331 -8.20 -14.14 15.73
C ILE A 331 -8.73 -15.23 14.77
N ASN A 332 -8.32 -16.48 15.00
CA ASN A 332 -8.85 -17.67 14.29
C ASN A 332 -8.82 -17.55 12.75
N ASN A 333 -7.69 -17.06 12.22
CA ASN A 333 -7.46 -16.82 10.78
C ASN A 333 -8.43 -15.78 10.16
N CYS A 334 -9.05 -14.93 10.96
CA CYS A 334 -9.83 -13.83 10.45
C CYS A 334 -8.94 -12.72 9.87
N SER A 335 -9.51 -11.87 9.04
CA SER A 335 -8.96 -10.57 8.69
C SER A 335 -9.98 -9.51 9.06
N ILE A 336 -9.53 -8.43 9.66
CA ILE A 336 -10.39 -7.33 10.12
C ILE A 336 -10.11 -6.14 9.24
N ILE A 337 -11.17 -5.51 8.77
CA ILE A 337 -11.11 -4.24 8.07
C ILE A 337 -11.68 -3.21 9.04
N ASP A 338 -10.80 -2.37 9.58
CA ASP A 338 -11.13 -1.36 10.57
C ASP A 338 -11.61 -0.07 9.88
N ASP A 339 -12.91 0.19 9.99
CA ASP A 339 -13.58 1.45 9.64
C ASP A 339 -14.49 1.92 10.78
N SER A 340 -14.01 1.74 12.02
CA SER A 340 -14.77 1.90 13.27
C SER A 340 -15.14 3.34 13.66
N TYR A 341 -14.74 4.33 12.86
CA TYR A 341 -14.83 5.76 13.21
C TYR A 341 -15.93 6.54 12.47
N SER A 342 -16.48 6.00 11.37
CA SER A 342 -17.61 6.62 10.68
C SER A 342 -18.58 5.58 10.13
N SER A 343 -19.88 5.83 10.30
CA SER A 343 -20.96 5.03 9.76
C SER A 343 -21.94 5.92 9.00
N ASP A 344 -21.66 6.10 7.70
CA ASP A 344 -22.51 6.76 6.71
C ASP A 344 -22.71 5.83 5.49
N PHE A 345 -23.76 6.07 4.72
CA PHE A 345 -24.20 5.16 3.65
C PHE A 345 -23.22 5.14 2.47
N GLU A 346 -22.72 6.30 2.08
CA GLU A 346 -21.78 6.48 0.98
C GLU A 346 -20.44 5.78 1.27
N SER A 347 -19.88 5.97 2.46
CA SER A 347 -18.63 5.29 2.85
C SER A 347 -18.80 3.79 3.07
N LEU A 348 -20.01 3.31 3.39
CA LEU A 348 -20.28 1.88 3.48
C LEU A 348 -20.09 1.19 2.13
N THR A 349 -20.51 1.82 1.03
CA THR A 349 -20.32 1.28 -0.33
C THR A 349 -18.83 1.07 -0.62
N ILE A 350 -18.01 2.08 -0.32
CA ILE A 350 -16.55 2.03 -0.48
C ILE A 350 -15.93 0.95 0.42
N ALA A 351 -16.42 0.81 1.64
CA ALA A 351 -15.96 -0.21 2.59
C ALA A 351 -16.28 -1.63 2.12
N LEU A 352 -17.43 -1.84 1.49
CA LEU A 352 -17.84 -3.13 0.92
C LEU A 352 -17.02 -3.50 -0.33
N ASP A 353 -16.76 -2.55 -1.23
CA ASP A 353 -15.84 -2.78 -2.35
C ASP A 353 -14.43 -3.13 -1.86
N PHE A 354 -13.97 -2.42 -0.82
CA PHE A 354 -12.70 -2.73 -0.19
C PHE A 354 -12.69 -4.12 0.44
N LEU A 355 -13.76 -4.51 1.15
CA LEU A 355 -13.94 -5.85 1.70
C LEU A 355 -13.82 -6.93 0.62
N GLU A 356 -14.43 -6.74 -0.55
CA GLU A 356 -14.30 -7.70 -1.65
C GLU A 356 -12.85 -7.79 -2.15
N SER A 357 -12.17 -6.65 -2.29
CA SER A 357 -10.78 -6.59 -2.76
C SER A 357 -9.78 -7.28 -1.81
N GLN A 358 -10.09 -7.32 -0.51
CA GLN A 358 -9.24 -7.90 0.54
C GLN A 358 -9.62 -9.32 0.94
N LYS A 359 -10.69 -9.87 0.35
CA LYS A 359 -11.23 -11.16 0.75
C LYS A 359 -10.20 -12.29 0.61
N LYS A 360 -9.99 -13.03 1.71
CA LYS A 360 -9.22 -14.29 1.69
C LYS A 360 -9.99 -15.38 0.93
N LYS A 361 -9.27 -16.21 0.15
CA LYS A 361 -9.87 -17.34 -0.58
C LYS A 361 -10.52 -18.31 0.41
N ASN A 362 -11.80 -18.67 0.17
CA ASN A 362 -12.64 -19.50 1.05
C ASN A 362 -13.06 -18.89 2.40
N ALA A 363 -12.78 -17.61 2.66
CA ALA A 363 -13.30 -16.94 3.85
C ALA A 363 -14.75 -16.48 3.69
N SER A 364 -15.54 -16.59 4.75
CA SER A 364 -16.89 -16.00 4.81
C SER A 364 -16.81 -14.49 5.07
N LYS A 365 -17.81 -13.72 4.65
CA LYS A 365 -17.86 -12.27 4.83
C LYS A 365 -18.79 -11.92 5.99
N THR A 366 -18.24 -11.23 6.99
CA THR A 366 -19.01 -10.70 8.11
C THR A 366 -18.93 -9.18 8.12
N ILE A 367 -20.05 -8.52 8.40
CA ILE A 367 -20.06 -7.08 8.68
C ILE A 367 -20.54 -6.84 10.11
N ILE A 368 -19.79 -6.06 10.87
CA ILE A 368 -20.19 -5.50 12.16
C ILE A 368 -20.54 -4.04 11.91
N LEU A 369 -21.81 -3.69 12.03
CA LEU A 369 -22.36 -2.39 11.62
C LEU A 369 -23.08 -1.73 12.79
N SER A 370 -22.71 -0.48 13.11
CA SER A 370 -23.49 0.32 14.08
C SER A 370 -24.74 0.91 13.45
N ASP A 371 -25.54 1.64 14.24
CA ASP A 371 -26.49 2.59 13.67
C ASP A 371 -25.79 3.56 12.69
N ILE A 372 -26.44 3.83 11.55
CA ILE A 372 -25.97 4.78 10.54
C ILE A 372 -26.63 6.13 10.84
N VAL A 373 -25.82 7.17 11.01
CA VAL A 373 -26.30 8.50 11.39
C VAL A 373 -26.24 9.42 10.16
N GLN A 374 -27.17 10.38 10.05
CA GLN A 374 -27.08 11.53 9.13
C GLN A 374 -27.00 11.19 7.63
N SER A 375 -27.68 10.14 7.16
CA SER A 375 -27.73 9.81 5.72
C SER A 375 -28.70 10.71 4.91
N GLY A 376 -29.51 11.53 5.59
CA GLY A 376 -30.61 12.28 5.00
C GLY A 376 -31.80 11.42 4.53
N PHE A 377 -31.75 10.09 4.66
CA PHE A 377 -32.87 9.17 4.39
C PHE A 377 -33.73 8.95 5.64
N SER A 378 -35.00 8.59 5.44
CA SER A 378 -35.78 8.00 6.53
C SER A 378 -35.18 6.63 6.89
N ASN A 379 -35.33 6.18 8.14
CA ASN A 379 -34.75 4.91 8.58
C ASN A 379 -35.24 3.72 7.72
N GLU A 380 -36.51 3.70 7.32
CA GLU A 380 -37.08 2.67 6.44
C GLU A 380 -36.37 2.64 5.06
N GLU A 381 -36.19 3.79 4.43
CA GLU A 381 -35.47 3.90 3.15
C GLU A 381 -34.00 3.52 3.30
N LEU A 382 -33.34 4.01 4.35
CA LEU A 382 -31.93 3.77 4.63
C LEU A 382 -31.64 2.28 4.79
N TYR A 383 -32.32 1.62 5.73
CA TYR A 383 -32.05 0.22 6.03
C TYR A 383 -32.55 -0.74 4.94
N THR A 384 -33.53 -0.32 4.12
CA THR A 384 -33.87 -1.06 2.88
C THR A 384 -32.69 -1.03 1.90
N LYS A 385 -32.07 0.14 1.68
CA LYS A 385 -30.88 0.25 0.81
C LYS A 385 -29.66 -0.47 1.39
N VAL A 386 -29.44 -0.39 2.70
CA VAL A 386 -28.32 -1.06 3.37
C VAL A 386 -28.50 -2.58 3.30
N GLY A 387 -29.72 -3.10 3.52
CA GLY A 387 -30.04 -4.52 3.33
C GLY A 387 -29.76 -5.00 1.91
N GLN A 388 -30.14 -4.20 0.91
CA GLN A 388 -29.84 -4.48 -0.50
C GLN A 388 -28.33 -4.51 -0.77
N LEU A 389 -27.58 -3.52 -0.29
CA LEU A 389 -26.11 -3.49 -0.42
C LEU A 389 -25.44 -4.72 0.20
N VAL A 390 -25.88 -5.13 1.39
CA VAL A 390 -25.38 -6.34 2.08
C VAL A 390 -25.66 -7.59 1.25
N ALA A 391 -26.84 -7.71 0.65
CA ALA A 391 -27.22 -8.82 -0.20
C ALA A 391 -26.41 -8.86 -1.51
N ASP A 392 -26.30 -7.74 -2.21
CA ASP A 392 -25.56 -7.60 -3.47
C ASP A 392 -24.07 -7.91 -3.28
N ASN A 393 -23.52 -7.51 -2.13
CA ASN A 393 -22.16 -7.82 -1.73
C ASN A 393 -22.02 -9.21 -1.10
N LYS A 394 -23.03 -10.10 -1.19
CA LYS A 394 -22.97 -11.51 -0.74
C LYS A 394 -22.40 -11.67 0.67
N ILE A 395 -22.79 -10.79 1.60
CA ILE A 395 -22.36 -10.86 2.99
C ILE A 395 -22.99 -12.08 3.64
N ASN A 396 -22.18 -12.89 4.32
CA ASN A 396 -22.63 -14.15 4.93
C ASN A 396 -23.28 -13.92 6.29
N ARG A 397 -22.81 -12.94 7.07
CA ARG A 397 -23.28 -12.67 8.42
C ARG A 397 -23.27 -11.16 8.71
N VAL A 398 -24.34 -10.68 9.34
CA VAL A 398 -24.47 -9.29 9.78
C VAL A 398 -24.54 -9.26 11.31
N ILE A 399 -23.73 -8.41 11.94
CA ILE A 399 -23.80 -8.10 13.36
C ILE A 399 -24.17 -6.63 13.49
N GLY A 400 -25.43 -6.35 13.82
CA GLY A 400 -25.94 -4.98 14.02
C GLY A 400 -25.81 -4.55 15.48
N ILE A 401 -25.26 -3.37 15.76
CA ILE A 401 -25.14 -2.85 17.12
C ILE A 401 -25.76 -1.45 17.20
N GLY A 402 -26.84 -1.31 17.95
CA GLY A 402 -27.61 -0.08 18.08
C GLY A 402 -29.11 -0.34 18.08
N THR A 403 -29.86 0.57 18.70
CA THR A 403 -31.32 0.45 18.82
C THR A 403 -31.99 0.51 17.45
N THR A 404 -31.49 1.39 16.56
CA THR A 404 -32.14 1.63 15.26
C THR A 404 -31.96 0.43 14.33
N ILE A 405 -30.73 -0.03 14.12
CA ILE A 405 -30.45 -1.19 13.27
C ILE A 405 -31.13 -2.46 13.80
N SER A 406 -31.30 -2.57 15.12
CA SER A 406 -32.02 -3.67 15.76
C SER A 406 -33.50 -3.71 15.36
N ASP A 407 -34.16 -2.55 15.26
CA ASP A 407 -35.56 -2.45 14.84
C ASP A 407 -35.75 -2.87 13.37
N PHE A 408 -34.72 -2.69 12.54
CA PHE A 408 -34.73 -3.04 11.10
C PHE A 408 -34.07 -4.39 10.78
N LYS A 409 -33.89 -5.29 11.77
CA LYS A 409 -33.26 -6.61 11.56
C LYS A 409 -33.91 -7.43 10.44
N SER A 410 -35.21 -7.24 10.17
CA SER A 410 -35.95 -7.94 9.10
C SER A 410 -35.45 -7.61 7.69
N LYS A 411 -34.67 -6.54 7.51
CA LYS A 411 -34.07 -6.14 6.24
C LYS A 411 -32.78 -6.90 5.90
N PHE A 412 -32.27 -7.71 6.82
CA PHE A 412 -30.99 -8.43 6.67
C PHE A 412 -31.18 -9.95 6.74
N SER A 413 -30.40 -10.68 5.94
CA SER A 413 -30.28 -12.14 6.05
C SER A 413 -29.15 -12.52 7.01
N ASN A 414 -29.38 -13.51 7.88
CA ASN A 414 -28.40 -14.01 8.85
C ASN A 414 -27.80 -12.90 9.74
N VAL A 415 -28.68 -12.20 10.46
CA VAL A 415 -28.34 -11.06 11.32
C VAL A 415 -28.45 -11.39 12.80
N ILE A 416 -27.49 -10.90 13.58
CA ILE A 416 -27.49 -10.88 15.05
C ILE A 416 -27.44 -9.42 15.48
N THR A 417 -28.28 -9.01 16.42
CA THR A 417 -28.39 -7.60 16.84
C THR A 417 -28.18 -7.41 18.32
N PHE A 418 -27.48 -6.35 18.69
CA PHE A 418 -27.21 -5.94 20.07
C PHE A 418 -27.65 -4.48 20.26
N GLN A 419 -28.16 -4.12 21.43
CA GLN A 419 -28.64 -2.76 21.69
C GLN A 419 -27.49 -1.76 21.80
N ASN A 420 -26.32 -2.21 22.26
CA ASN A 420 -25.13 -1.38 22.42
C ASN A 420 -23.84 -2.22 22.40
N THR A 421 -22.70 -1.54 22.31
CA THR A 421 -21.37 -2.16 22.23
C THR A 421 -21.02 -2.99 23.46
N ALA A 422 -21.45 -2.59 24.66
CA ALA A 422 -21.17 -3.34 25.88
C ALA A 422 -21.87 -4.71 25.91
N GLU A 423 -23.12 -4.75 25.44
CA GLU A 423 -23.88 -6.00 25.29
C GLU A 423 -23.21 -6.94 24.27
N PHE A 424 -22.75 -6.41 23.14
CA PHE A 424 -21.98 -7.18 22.15
C PHE A 424 -20.67 -7.72 22.74
N ILE A 425 -19.87 -6.88 23.41
CA ILE A 425 -18.59 -7.28 24.00
C ILE A 425 -18.79 -8.40 25.02
N ALA A 426 -19.86 -8.34 25.84
CA ALA A 426 -20.17 -9.38 26.81
C ALA A 426 -20.51 -10.74 26.16
N GLN A 427 -20.88 -10.77 24.88
CA GLN A 427 -21.24 -11.98 24.14
C GLN A 427 -20.26 -12.35 23.03
N ILE A 428 -19.19 -11.58 22.83
CA ILE A 428 -18.28 -11.73 21.67
C ILE A 428 -17.64 -13.13 21.62
N GLU A 429 -17.30 -13.70 22.78
CA GLU A 429 -16.71 -15.05 22.89
C GLU A 429 -17.67 -16.16 22.41
N ASN A 430 -18.98 -15.91 22.43
CA ASN A 430 -20.00 -16.87 22.00
C ASN A 430 -20.31 -16.79 20.50
N LEU A 431 -19.82 -15.76 19.79
CA LEU A 431 -20.16 -15.49 18.40
C LEU A 431 -19.30 -16.23 17.38
N ASN A 432 -18.34 -17.06 17.81
CA ASN A 432 -17.41 -17.84 17.00
C ASN A 432 -16.99 -17.16 15.68
N PHE A 433 -15.88 -16.41 15.72
CA PHE A 433 -15.25 -15.85 14.52
C PHE A 433 -14.17 -16.82 14.05
N GLU A 434 -14.31 -17.40 12.85
CA GLU A 434 -13.31 -18.33 12.30
C GLU A 434 -13.28 -18.29 10.76
N ASN A 435 -12.09 -18.12 10.18
CA ASN A 435 -11.90 -18.06 8.72
C ASN A 435 -12.81 -17.03 8.03
N GLU A 436 -12.92 -15.82 8.61
CA GLU A 436 -13.78 -14.75 8.10
C GLU A 436 -12.97 -13.53 7.63
N THR A 437 -13.54 -12.75 6.71
CA THR A 437 -13.12 -11.36 6.48
C THR A 437 -14.20 -10.46 7.08
N ILE A 438 -13.85 -9.74 8.14
CA ILE A 438 -14.76 -8.99 9.01
C ILE A 438 -14.59 -7.51 8.73
N LEU A 439 -15.62 -6.86 8.19
CA LEU A 439 -15.67 -5.39 8.10
C LEU A 439 -16.29 -4.83 9.38
N VAL A 440 -15.53 -4.02 10.12
CA VAL A 440 -16.03 -3.32 11.31
C VAL A 440 -16.28 -1.87 10.97
N LYS A 441 -17.55 -1.48 10.87
CA LYS A 441 -17.97 -0.13 10.51
C LYS A 441 -18.89 0.46 11.56
N GLY A 442 -18.45 1.53 12.21
CA GLY A 442 -19.12 2.09 13.37
C GLY A 442 -19.13 3.61 13.39
N ALA A 443 -20.23 4.21 13.85
CA ALA A 443 -20.25 5.60 14.23
C ALA A 443 -19.46 5.77 15.52
N ARG A 444 -18.74 6.89 15.64
CA ARG A 444 -17.81 7.14 16.76
C ARG A 444 -18.43 6.95 18.14
N SER A 445 -19.71 7.27 18.32
CA SER A 445 -20.44 7.10 19.58
C SER A 445 -20.49 5.65 20.08
N PHE A 446 -20.31 4.66 19.19
CA PHE A 446 -20.33 3.24 19.52
C PHE A 446 -18.96 2.67 19.91
N LYS A 447 -17.86 3.41 19.72
CA LYS A 447 -16.50 2.98 20.10
C LYS A 447 -16.09 1.60 19.57
N PHE A 448 -16.33 1.33 18.28
CA PHE A 448 -16.03 0.04 17.68
C PHE A 448 -14.52 -0.30 17.65
N GLU A 449 -13.63 0.66 17.92
CA GLU A 449 -12.21 0.38 18.15
C GLU A 449 -11.98 -0.66 19.26
N GLU A 450 -12.87 -0.72 20.26
CA GLU A 450 -12.81 -1.72 21.33
C GLU A 450 -13.09 -3.12 20.76
N ILE A 451 -14.05 -3.23 19.83
CA ILE A 451 -14.36 -4.48 19.11
C ILE A 451 -13.17 -4.90 18.24
N VAL A 452 -12.59 -3.95 17.51
CA VAL A 452 -11.41 -4.21 16.69
C VAL A 452 -10.28 -4.75 17.56
N SER A 453 -10.00 -4.12 18.71
CA SER A 453 -8.94 -4.58 19.62
C SER A 453 -9.17 -5.98 20.20
N LEU A 454 -10.44 -6.39 20.37
CA LEU A 454 -10.80 -7.73 20.85
C LEU A 454 -10.70 -8.80 19.77
N LEU A 455 -11.05 -8.45 18.53
CA LEU A 455 -10.96 -9.35 17.38
C LEU A 455 -9.54 -9.42 16.82
N GLU A 456 -8.75 -8.35 16.99
CA GLU A 456 -7.38 -8.25 16.49
C GLU A 456 -6.51 -9.33 17.10
N GLU A 457 -5.72 -9.96 16.25
CA GLU A 457 -4.76 -10.96 16.66
C GLU A 457 -3.72 -10.30 17.57
N LYS A 458 -3.85 -10.51 18.88
CA LYS A 458 -2.79 -10.15 19.83
C LYS A 458 -1.61 -11.07 19.55
N THR A 459 -0.69 -10.62 18.70
CA THR A 459 0.56 -11.34 18.47
C THR A 459 1.43 -11.15 19.71
N HIS A 460 1.22 -12.01 20.71
CA HIS A 460 2.17 -12.22 21.80
C HIS A 460 3.44 -12.96 21.31
N GLU A 461 3.73 -12.91 20.01
CA GLU A 461 4.67 -13.80 19.33
C GLU A 461 5.61 -13.01 18.41
N THR A 462 6.80 -13.57 18.20
CA THR A 462 7.80 -13.07 17.26
C THR A 462 7.32 -13.24 15.82
N VAL A 463 7.29 -12.13 15.06
CA VAL A 463 6.78 -12.09 13.68
C VAL A 463 7.76 -11.41 12.73
N LEU A 464 7.84 -11.91 11.49
CA LEU A 464 8.47 -11.21 10.38
C LEU A 464 7.36 -10.56 9.54
N GLU A 465 7.23 -9.24 9.64
CA GLU A 465 6.31 -8.47 8.83
C GLU A 465 6.93 -8.19 7.45
N ILE A 466 6.15 -8.39 6.38
CA ILE A 466 6.56 -8.17 4.99
C ILE A 466 5.63 -7.16 4.33
N ASN A 467 6.21 -6.02 3.93
CA ASN A 467 5.50 -4.97 3.22
C ASN A 467 5.43 -5.27 1.72
N LEU A 468 4.24 -5.64 1.24
CA LEU A 468 3.98 -5.93 -0.17
C LEU A 468 3.99 -4.67 -1.05
N ASN A 469 3.67 -3.51 -0.50
CA ASN A 469 3.79 -2.24 -1.21
C ASN A 469 5.27 -1.92 -1.49
N SER A 470 6.16 -2.16 -0.51
CA SER A 470 7.60 -1.98 -0.70
C SER A 470 8.21 -2.94 -1.71
N ILE A 471 7.74 -4.20 -1.76
CA ILE A 471 8.13 -5.13 -2.84
C ILE A 471 7.72 -4.56 -4.21
N SER A 472 6.51 -4.02 -4.30
CA SER A 472 5.98 -3.44 -5.55
C SER A 472 6.77 -2.20 -5.96
N TYR A 473 7.12 -1.36 -5.00
CA TYR A 473 7.95 -0.17 -5.21
C TYR A 473 9.34 -0.56 -5.72
N ASN A 474 10.05 -1.46 -5.03
CA ASN A 474 11.38 -1.93 -5.42
C ASN A 474 11.36 -2.62 -6.80
N LEU A 475 10.33 -3.42 -7.08
CA LEU A 475 10.12 -4.03 -8.39
C LEU A 475 10.03 -2.96 -9.49
N ASN A 476 9.26 -1.90 -9.27
CA ASN A 476 9.07 -0.83 -10.23
C ASN A 476 10.36 0.01 -10.40
N TYR A 477 11.11 0.24 -9.32
CA TYR A 477 12.42 0.89 -9.40
C TYR A 477 13.35 0.12 -10.35
N PHE A 478 13.50 -1.19 -10.19
CA PHE A 478 14.36 -1.98 -11.08
C PHE A 478 13.79 -2.10 -12.50
N LYS A 479 12.46 -2.17 -12.67
CA LYS A 479 11.83 -2.13 -13.99
C LYS A 479 12.14 -0.82 -14.74
N SER A 480 12.20 0.32 -14.04
CA SER A 480 12.52 1.62 -14.64
C SER A 480 13.92 1.70 -15.25
N LYS A 481 14.84 0.81 -14.84
CA LYS A 481 16.21 0.72 -15.37
C LYS A 481 16.32 -0.12 -16.63
N LEU A 482 15.25 -0.82 -17.03
CA LEU A 482 15.29 -1.75 -18.14
C LEU A 482 14.99 -1.04 -19.46
N ALA A 483 15.69 -1.46 -20.52
CA ALA A 483 15.33 -1.03 -21.87
C ALA A 483 13.97 -1.62 -22.28
N ASN A 484 13.32 -0.97 -23.26
CA ASN A 484 12.03 -1.44 -23.79
C ASN A 484 12.11 -2.91 -24.23
N ASN A 485 11.08 -3.69 -23.89
CA ASN A 485 10.94 -5.12 -24.20
C ASN A 485 11.95 -6.06 -23.51
N VAL A 486 12.79 -5.58 -22.59
CA VAL A 486 13.61 -6.47 -21.75
C VAL A 486 12.73 -7.13 -20.70
N LYS A 487 12.77 -8.46 -20.64
CA LYS A 487 11.99 -9.25 -19.69
C LYS A 487 12.58 -9.21 -18.28
N LEU A 488 11.75 -9.45 -17.29
CA LEU A 488 12.18 -9.53 -15.91
C LEU A 488 11.88 -10.92 -15.32
N MET A 489 12.93 -11.60 -14.88
CA MET A 489 12.82 -12.77 -14.02
C MET A 489 13.06 -12.38 -12.57
N VAL A 490 12.16 -12.77 -11.67
CA VAL A 490 12.33 -12.50 -10.24
C VAL A 490 12.70 -13.78 -9.49
N MET A 491 13.72 -13.68 -8.65
CA MET A 491 14.24 -14.79 -7.87
C MET A 491 13.45 -14.92 -6.57
N VAL A 492 12.77 -16.05 -6.39
CA VAL A 492 11.98 -16.39 -5.18
C VAL A 492 12.54 -17.63 -4.45
N LYS A 493 13.84 -17.89 -4.64
CA LYS A 493 14.59 -18.99 -4.02
C LYS A 493 14.63 -18.88 -2.49
N ALA A 494 14.84 -20.02 -1.83
CA ALA A 494 14.95 -20.09 -0.37
C ALA A 494 13.74 -19.42 0.30
N PHE A 495 12.55 -19.72 -0.21
CA PHE A 495 11.29 -19.13 0.26
C PHE A 495 11.27 -17.60 0.21
N GLY A 496 11.71 -17.01 -0.92
CA GLY A 496 11.83 -15.56 -1.06
C GLY A 496 12.90 -14.96 -0.15
N TYR A 497 14.06 -15.61 -0.05
CA TYR A 497 15.11 -15.29 0.92
C TYR A 497 14.60 -15.19 2.37
N GLY A 498 13.71 -16.10 2.77
CA GLY A 498 13.11 -16.16 4.11
C GLY A 498 11.83 -15.33 4.29
N ASN A 499 11.42 -14.51 3.31
CA ASN A 499 10.29 -13.57 3.43
C ASN A 499 8.92 -14.16 3.06
N GLY A 500 8.83 -15.30 2.38
CA GLY A 500 7.54 -15.84 1.92
C GLY A 500 7.48 -16.13 0.43
N GLY A 501 7.48 -17.39 0.03
CA GLY A 501 7.50 -17.75 -1.39
C GLY A 501 6.20 -17.45 -2.15
N LEU A 502 5.05 -17.87 -1.62
CA LEU A 502 3.78 -17.91 -2.37
C LEU A 502 3.11 -16.54 -2.49
N GLU A 503 3.03 -15.80 -1.39
CA GLU A 503 2.40 -14.48 -1.33
C GLU A 503 3.12 -13.48 -2.23
N ILE A 504 4.46 -13.51 -2.19
CA ILE A 504 5.31 -12.70 -3.07
C ILE A 504 5.11 -13.15 -4.52
N ALA A 505 5.10 -14.45 -4.82
CA ALA A 505 4.86 -14.92 -6.18
C ALA A 505 3.49 -14.48 -6.75
N LYS A 506 2.43 -14.47 -5.93
CA LYS A 506 1.10 -13.96 -6.32
C LYS A 506 1.12 -12.46 -6.62
N LEU A 507 1.82 -11.68 -5.80
CA LEU A 507 2.02 -10.25 -6.05
C LEU A 507 2.77 -10.04 -7.37
N LEU A 508 3.87 -10.77 -7.60
CA LEU A 508 4.67 -10.65 -8.82
C LEU A 508 3.87 -11.04 -10.08
N GLU A 509 3.00 -12.04 -10.00
CA GLU A 509 2.07 -12.41 -11.07
C GLU A 509 1.05 -11.31 -11.37
N HIS A 510 0.51 -10.66 -10.32
CA HIS A 510 -0.35 -9.49 -10.47
C HIS A 510 0.38 -8.34 -11.18
N HIS A 511 1.66 -8.11 -10.85
CA HIS A 511 2.53 -7.13 -11.51
C HIS A 511 3.09 -7.59 -12.87
N LYS A 512 2.58 -8.69 -13.43
CA LYS A 512 2.92 -9.22 -14.76
C LYS A 512 4.42 -9.39 -14.97
N VAL A 513 5.15 -9.86 -13.96
CA VAL A 513 6.55 -10.30 -14.13
C VAL A 513 6.61 -11.44 -15.14
N ASP A 514 7.64 -11.49 -16.00
CA ASP A 514 7.71 -12.47 -17.09
C ASP A 514 8.00 -13.89 -16.59
N TYR A 515 8.87 -14.03 -15.57
CA TYR A 515 9.39 -15.30 -15.08
C TYR A 515 9.62 -15.29 -13.56
N LEU A 516 9.46 -16.45 -12.93
CA LEU A 516 9.99 -16.71 -11.59
C LEU A 516 11.16 -17.69 -11.65
N GLY A 517 12.13 -17.53 -10.75
CA GLY A 517 13.26 -18.44 -10.60
C GLY A 517 13.34 -19.04 -9.19
N VAL A 518 13.38 -20.36 -9.11
CA VAL A 518 13.51 -21.15 -7.87
C VAL A 518 14.82 -21.96 -7.86
N ALA A 519 15.26 -22.40 -6.68
CA ALA A 519 16.48 -23.19 -6.56
C ALA A 519 16.22 -24.65 -6.96
N PHE A 520 15.17 -25.22 -6.37
CA PHE A 520 14.83 -26.64 -6.46
C PHE A 520 13.42 -26.86 -6.98
N ALA A 521 13.14 -28.07 -7.46
CA ALA A 521 11.83 -28.42 -8.01
C ALA A 521 10.71 -28.27 -6.98
N ASP A 522 10.94 -28.65 -5.72
CA ASP A 522 9.91 -28.62 -4.67
C ASP A 522 9.39 -27.21 -4.37
N GLU A 523 10.27 -26.20 -4.43
CA GLU A 523 9.87 -24.79 -4.34
C GLU A 523 8.93 -24.42 -5.50
N GLY A 524 9.28 -24.81 -6.72
CA GLY A 524 8.45 -24.57 -7.91
C GLY A 524 7.11 -25.30 -7.86
N ILE A 525 7.10 -26.55 -7.37
CA ILE A 525 5.89 -27.36 -7.19
C ILE A 525 4.96 -26.69 -6.16
N SER A 526 5.52 -26.21 -5.04
CA SER A 526 4.76 -25.48 -4.03
C SER A 526 4.08 -24.23 -4.63
N LEU A 527 4.79 -23.46 -5.44
CA LEU A 527 4.22 -22.30 -6.15
C LEU A 527 3.13 -22.70 -7.16
N LYS A 528 3.34 -23.77 -7.93
CA LYS A 528 2.33 -24.28 -8.88
C LYS A 528 1.06 -24.74 -8.17
N ASN A 529 1.20 -25.49 -7.08
CA ASN A 529 0.07 -25.89 -6.22
C ASN A 529 -0.64 -24.69 -5.59
N GLY A 530 0.12 -23.64 -5.28
CA GLY A 530 -0.41 -22.35 -4.81
C GLY A 530 -1.15 -21.53 -5.87
N GLY A 531 -1.23 -22.01 -7.12
CA GLY A 531 -2.00 -21.42 -8.22
C GLY A 531 -1.21 -20.50 -9.15
N ILE A 532 0.12 -20.43 -9.03
CA ILE A 532 0.95 -19.56 -9.87
C ILE A 532 1.01 -20.09 -11.31
N LYS A 533 0.61 -19.25 -12.26
CA LYS A 533 0.57 -19.56 -13.70
C LYS A 533 1.82 -19.11 -14.45
N LEU A 534 2.58 -18.17 -13.91
CA LEU A 534 3.86 -17.74 -14.49
C LEU A 534 4.79 -18.92 -14.83
N PRO A 535 5.62 -18.80 -15.89
CA PRO A 535 6.75 -19.70 -16.11
C PRO A 535 7.70 -19.69 -14.91
N ILE A 536 8.12 -20.88 -14.46
CA ILE A 536 9.01 -21.04 -13.31
C ILE A 536 10.25 -21.82 -13.74
N MET A 537 11.41 -21.17 -13.68
CA MET A 537 12.70 -21.78 -13.96
C MET A 537 13.29 -22.42 -12.70
N VAL A 538 13.67 -23.69 -12.78
CA VAL A 538 14.40 -24.42 -11.73
C VAL A 538 15.89 -24.37 -12.05
N LEU A 539 16.67 -23.68 -11.22
CA LEU A 539 18.07 -23.36 -11.52
C LEU A 539 19.07 -24.44 -11.10
N ASN A 540 18.68 -25.42 -10.29
CA ASN A 540 19.53 -26.56 -9.96
C ASN A 540 18.70 -27.85 -9.94
N PRO A 541 18.20 -28.30 -11.11
CA PRO A 541 17.34 -29.47 -11.15
C PRO A 541 18.17 -30.76 -11.04
N GLU A 542 17.79 -31.63 -10.10
CA GLU A 542 18.35 -32.97 -10.00
C GLU A 542 17.67 -33.93 -10.97
N SER A 543 18.40 -34.91 -11.51
CA SER A 543 17.82 -35.88 -12.47
C SER A 543 16.61 -36.64 -11.92
N THR A 544 16.58 -36.88 -10.61
CA THR A 544 15.45 -37.51 -9.87
C THR A 544 14.19 -36.64 -9.89
N SER A 545 14.34 -35.32 -10.02
CA SER A 545 13.24 -34.34 -10.03
C SER A 545 12.64 -34.11 -11.42
N PHE A 546 13.29 -34.56 -12.49
CA PHE A 546 12.81 -34.35 -13.87
C PHE A 546 11.38 -34.83 -14.13
N PRO A 547 10.93 -36.00 -13.63
CA PRO A 547 9.54 -36.42 -13.79
C PRO A 547 8.53 -35.41 -13.20
N SER A 548 8.84 -34.85 -12.03
CA SER A 548 8.02 -33.85 -11.34
C SER A 548 8.07 -32.49 -12.04
N ILE A 549 9.25 -32.07 -12.51
CA ILE A 549 9.42 -30.86 -13.31
C ILE A 549 8.51 -30.88 -14.54
N ILE A 550 8.47 -32.01 -15.27
CA ILE A 550 7.58 -32.20 -16.41
C ILE A 550 6.11 -32.17 -15.98
N GLN A 551 5.76 -32.89 -14.91
CA GLN A 551 4.38 -32.98 -14.41
C GLN A 551 3.80 -31.62 -14.02
N TYR A 552 4.60 -30.76 -13.39
CA TYR A 552 4.18 -29.43 -12.93
C TYR A 552 4.51 -28.31 -13.93
N ASN A 553 4.96 -28.65 -15.13
CA ASN A 553 5.34 -27.72 -16.18
C ASN A 553 6.34 -26.64 -15.68
N LEU A 554 7.36 -27.09 -14.95
CA LEU A 554 8.52 -26.29 -14.55
C LEU A 554 9.59 -26.37 -15.64
N GLU A 555 10.37 -25.31 -15.83
CA GLU A 555 11.39 -25.23 -16.89
C GLU A 555 12.80 -25.46 -16.28
N PRO A 556 13.52 -26.55 -16.62
CA PRO A 556 14.81 -26.86 -16.01
C PRO A 556 15.98 -26.08 -16.63
N GLU A 557 16.88 -25.59 -15.78
CA GLU A 557 18.24 -25.21 -16.15
C GLU A 557 19.08 -26.46 -16.43
N ILE A 558 19.67 -26.55 -17.62
CA ILE A 558 20.58 -27.62 -18.03
C ILE A 558 21.98 -27.04 -18.10
N TYR A 559 22.87 -27.62 -17.30
CA TYR A 559 24.25 -27.16 -17.13
C TYR A 559 25.31 -28.26 -17.41
N SER A 560 24.89 -29.44 -17.87
CA SER A 560 25.82 -30.53 -18.24
C SER A 560 25.23 -31.45 -19.30
N VAL A 561 26.11 -32.09 -20.10
CA VAL A 561 25.68 -33.05 -21.13
C VAL A 561 25.00 -34.27 -20.50
N LYS A 562 25.50 -34.74 -19.36
CA LYS A 562 24.89 -35.86 -18.62
C LYS A 562 23.45 -35.54 -18.21
N GLY A 563 23.21 -34.35 -17.66
CA GLY A 563 21.88 -33.87 -17.31
C GLY A 563 20.97 -33.76 -18.53
N LEU A 564 21.48 -33.20 -19.64
CA LEU A 564 20.74 -33.10 -20.90
C LEU A 564 20.31 -34.48 -21.42
N LYS A 565 21.23 -35.44 -21.52
CA LYS A 565 20.95 -36.80 -22.00
C LYS A 565 19.92 -37.50 -21.11
N ALA A 566 20.00 -37.34 -19.79
CA ALA A 566 19.03 -37.89 -18.85
C ALA A 566 17.63 -37.26 -19.03
N PHE A 567 17.55 -35.93 -19.18
CA PHE A 567 16.29 -35.25 -19.43
C PHE A 567 15.67 -35.68 -20.76
N LEU A 568 16.46 -35.73 -21.84
CA LEU A 568 16.02 -36.17 -23.16
C LEU A 568 15.48 -37.60 -23.16
N LYS A 569 16.10 -38.50 -22.40
CA LYS A 569 15.61 -39.88 -22.24
C LYS A 569 14.18 -39.89 -21.67
N ILE A 570 13.96 -39.21 -20.55
CA ILE A 570 12.65 -39.13 -19.88
C ILE A 570 11.63 -38.40 -20.78
N ALA A 571 12.05 -37.34 -21.44
CA ALA A 571 11.20 -36.56 -22.32
C ALA A 571 10.72 -37.38 -23.54
N ARG A 572 11.57 -38.26 -24.09
CA ARG A 572 11.18 -39.23 -25.13
C ARG A 572 10.24 -40.30 -24.60
N GLU A 573 10.52 -40.86 -23.41
CA GLU A 573 9.63 -41.84 -22.75
C GLU A 573 8.23 -41.28 -22.51
N LYS A 574 8.13 -39.98 -22.20
CA LYS A 574 6.87 -39.24 -22.03
C LYS A 574 6.29 -38.64 -23.32
N ASN A 575 6.89 -38.89 -24.49
CA ASN A 575 6.49 -38.34 -25.79
C ASN A 575 6.31 -36.81 -25.80
N LEU A 576 7.19 -36.09 -25.09
CA LEU A 576 7.17 -34.63 -25.08
C LEU A 576 7.60 -34.05 -26.43
N LYS A 577 7.07 -32.88 -26.75
CA LYS A 577 7.45 -32.10 -27.93
C LYS A 577 7.72 -30.66 -27.51
N ASP A 578 8.85 -30.11 -27.96
CA ASP A 578 9.26 -28.72 -27.71
C ASP A 578 9.24 -28.31 -26.23
N PHE A 579 9.50 -29.23 -25.29
CA PHE A 579 9.50 -28.90 -23.86
C PHE A 579 10.60 -27.86 -23.55
N PRO A 580 10.28 -26.74 -22.85
CA PRO A 580 11.23 -25.66 -22.65
C PRO A 580 12.38 -26.08 -21.72
N ILE A 581 13.61 -25.83 -22.17
CA ILE A 581 14.83 -25.98 -21.36
C ILE A 581 15.69 -24.72 -21.44
N HIS A 582 16.54 -24.51 -20.44
CA HIS A 582 17.42 -23.34 -20.36
C HIS A 582 18.87 -23.75 -20.27
N ILE A 583 19.71 -23.29 -21.19
CA ILE A 583 21.12 -23.69 -21.26
C ILE A 583 21.96 -22.71 -20.46
N LYS A 584 22.71 -23.22 -19.48
CA LYS A 584 23.68 -22.41 -18.74
C LYS A 584 25.08 -22.56 -19.27
N LEU A 585 25.72 -21.45 -19.58
CA LEU A 585 27.12 -21.39 -19.96
C LEU A 585 27.95 -20.97 -18.76
N ASP A 586 29.12 -21.58 -18.58
CA ASP A 586 30.10 -21.11 -17.61
C ASP A 586 31.01 -20.08 -18.28
N THR A 587 31.03 -18.88 -17.70
CA THR A 587 31.83 -17.75 -18.19
C THR A 587 32.84 -17.30 -17.15
N GLY A 588 33.35 -18.22 -16.35
CA GLY A 588 34.41 -17.97 -15.37
C GLY A 588 33.99 -18.03 -13.90
N MET A 589 32.74 -18.43 -13.60
CA MET A 589 32.32 -18.67 -12.21
C MET A 589 32.72 -20.08 -11.76
N HIS A 590 32.87 -21.04 -12.69
CA HIS A 590 33.30 -22.42 -12.41
C HIS A 590 32.46 -23.16 -11.37
N ARG A 591 31.17 -22.80 -11.31
CA ARG A 591 30.18 -23.42 -10.41
C ARG A 591 29.33 -24.45 -11.15
N LEU A 592 28.65 -24.02 -12.21
CA LEU A 592 27.79 -24.85 -13.06
C LEU A 592 27.70 -24.19 -14.44
N GLY A 593 27.73 -24.99 -15.51
CA GLY A 593 27.49 -24.54 -16.87
C GLY A 593 28.33 -25.31 -17.89
N PHE A 594 27.97 -25.17 -19.16
CA PHE A 594 28.79 -25.65 -20.27
C PHE A 594 29.95 -24.71 -20.51
N GLU A 595 31.15 -25.27 -20.56
CA GLU A 595 32.38 -24.61 -20.97
C GLU A 595 32.59 -24.74 -22.49
N GLU A 596 33.50 -23.95 -23.05
CA GLU A 596 33.82 -23.93 -24.48
C GLU A 596 34.17 -25.32 -25.04
N ASN A 597 34.90 -26.14 -24.27
CA ASN A 597 35.28 -27.52 -24.63
C ASN A 597 34.10 -28.51 -24.68
N THR A 598 32.97 -28.21 -24.02
CA THR A 598 31.76 -29.06 -24.01
C THR A 598 30.68 -28.57 -24.97
N LEU A 599 30.87 -27.41 -25.58
CA LEU A 599 29.87 -26.75 -26.43
C LEU A 599 29.55 -27.58 -27.68
N ASP A 600 30.56 -28.23 -28.27
CA ASP A 600 30.37 -29.06 -29.47
C ASP A 600 29.48 -30.28 -29.18
N GLU A 601 29.69 -30.95 -28.04
CA GLU A 601 28.86 -32.08 -27.63
C GLU A 601 27.42 -31.64 -27.31
N LEU A 602 27.26 -30.46 -26.70
CA LEU A 602 25.95 -29.86 -26.47
C LEU A 602 25.20 -29.60 -27.78
N ILE A 603 25.85 -28.93 -28.74
CA ILE A 603 25.28 -28.63 -30.07
C ILE A 603 24.89 -29.94 -30.75
N GLN A 604 25.79 -30.93 -30.81
CA GLN A 604 25.52 -32.22 -31.43
C GLN A 604 24.33 -32.95 -30.78
N THR A 605 24.17 -32.83 -29.46
CA THR A 605 23.07 -33.48 -28.73
C THR A 605 21.71 -32.81 -28.99
N LEU A 606 21.70 -31.49 -29.22
CA LEU A 606 20.48 -30.71 -29.46
C LEU A 606 20.09 -30.62 -30.95
N LYS A 607 21.06 -30.72 -31.87
CA LYS A 607 20.83 -30.59 -33.31
C LYS A 607 19.86 -31.68 -33.80
N GLY A 608 18.76 -31.26 -34.44
CA GLY A 608 17.70 -32.16 -34.91
C GLY A 608 16.81 -32.76 -33.83
N ASN A 609 16.89 -32.29 -32.58
CA ASN A 609 16.00 -32.70 -31.50
C ASN A 609 14.62 -32.03 -31.62
N SER A 610 13.55 -32.81 -31.49
CA SER A 610 12.15 -32.32 -31.49
C SER A 610 11.45 -32.43 -30.13
N THR A 611 12.14 -32.98 -29.13
CA THR A 611 11.60 -33.27 -27.80
C THR A 611 11.65 -32.03 -26.90
N VAL A 612 12.72 -31.23 -27.02
CA VAL A 612 12.96 -30.04 -26.20
C VAL A 612 13.21 -28.81 -27.06
N LYS A 613 12.92 -27.64 -26.52
CA LYS A 613 13.20 -26.35 -27.12
C LYS A 613 14.09 -25.53 -26.20
N VAL A 614 15.22 -25.05 -26.72
CA VAL A 614 16.08 -24.11 -26.00
C VAL A 614 15.33 -22.78 -25.88
N LYS A 615 14.76 -22.53 -24.70
CA LYS A 615 13.94 -21.35 -24.41
C LYS A 615 14.81 -20.16 -24.05
N SER A 616 15.87 -20.37 -23.27
CA SER A 616 16.86 -19.35 -22.98
C SER A 616 18.29 -19.91 -22.88
N VAL A 617 19.25 -19.00 -23.02
CA VAL A 617 20.68 -19.22 -22.75
C VAL A 617 21.10 -18.21 -21.68
N LEU A 618 21.79 -18.67 -20.65
CA LEU A 618 22.15 -17.84 -19.51
C LEU A 618 23.55 -18.08 -18.98
N SER A 619 24.06 -17.11 -18.22
CA SER A 619 25.23 -17.29 -17.36
C SER A 619 25.09 -16.46 -16.08
N HIS A 620 26.06 -16.54 -15.18
CA HIS A 620 26.08 -15.85 -13.89
C HIS A 620 27.36 -15.03 -13.74
N LEU A 621 27.21 -13.75 -13.43
CA LEU A 621 28.34 -12.89 -13.09
C LEU A 621 28.85 -13.27 -11.69
N ALA A 622 30.17 -13.37 -11.54
CA ALA A 622 30.77 -13.75 -10.26
C ALA A 622 30.83 -12.58 -9.26
N THR A 623 30.96 -11.35 -9.77
CA THR A 623 31.29 -10.15 -8.97
C THR A 623 30.71 -8.88 -9.60
N SER A 624 29.41 -8.92 -9.93
CA SER A 624 28.69 -7.75 -10.45
C SER A 624 28.59 -6.59 -9.46
N ASP A 625 28.78 -6.89 -8.18
CA ASP A 625 28.62 -6.03 -7.01
C ASP A 625 29.93 -5.35 -6.59
N GLU A 626 31.09 -5.83 -7.03
CA GLU A 626 32.39 -5.24 -6.73
C GLU A 626 33.05 -4.63 -7.97
N LEU A 627 32.91 -3.31 -8.13
CA LEU A 627 33.42 -2.58 -9.30
C LEU A 627 34.95 -2.66 -9.46
N GLN A 628 35.70 -3.05 -8.44
CA GLN A 628 37.14 -3.32 -8.55
C GLN A 628 37.47 -4.46 -9.53
N HIS A 629 36.50 -5.34 -9.81
CA HIS A 629 36.63 -6.46 -10.74
C HIS A 629 35.92 -6.21 -12.08
N TYR A 630 35.72 -4.94 -12.44
CA TYR A 630 35.02 -4.53 -13.66
C TYR A 630 35.51 -5.26 -14.92
N ASP A 631 36.83 -5.30 -15.16
CA ASP A 631 37.42 -5.93 -16.35
C ASP A 631 37.13 -7.44 -16.41
N PHE A 632 37.08 -8.11 -15.25
CA PHE A 632 36.71 -9.51 -15.18
C PHE A 632 35.25 -9.70 -15.59
N VAL A 633 34.32 -8.87 -15.09
CA VAL A 633 32.90 -8.92 -15.47
C VAL A 633 32.72 -8.70 -16.97
N ILE A 634 33.43 -7.74 -17.57
CA ILE A 634 33.43 -7.52 -19.02
C ILE A 634 33.93 -8.75 -19.77
N SER A 635 34.98 -9.42 -19.27
CA SER A 635 35.46 -10.67 -19.86
C SER A 635 34.40 -11.79 -19.82
N GLN A 636 33.61 -11.88 -18.73
CA GLN A 636 32.51 -12.83 -18.61
C GLN A 636 31.40 -12.53 -19.64
N ILE A 637 31.03 -11.26 -19.81
CA ILE A 637 30.02 -10.82 -20.79
C ILE A 637 30.48 -11.12 -22.22
N ASN A 638 31.75 -10.82 -22.56
CA ASN A 638 32.30 -11.10 -23.88
C ASN A 638 32.34 -12.61 -24.18
N LEU A 639 32.71 -13.43 -23.20
CA LEU A 639 32.69 -14.89 -23.34
C LEU A 639 31.26 -15.42 -23.49
N PHE A 640 30.30 -14.88 -22.73
CA PHE A 640 28.88 -15.20 -22.89
C PHE A 640 28.39 -14.89 -24.31
N GLU A 641 28.74 -13.73 -24.86
CA GLU A 641 28.38 -13.34 -26.22
C GLU A 641 28.93 -14.32 -27.25
N LYS A 642 30.23 -14.64 -27.14
CA LYS A 642 30.91 -15.59 -28.04
C LYS A 642 30.24 -16.96 -28.03
N LEU A 643 30.06 -17.56 -26.85
CA LEU A 643 29.55 -18.91 -26.71
C LEU A 643 28.06 -19.00 -27.05
N SER A 644 27.25 -18.04 -26.59
CA SER A 644 25.81 -18.02 -26.88
C SER A 644 25.52 -17.78 -28.36
N SER A 645 26.26 -16.88 -29.02
CA SER A 645 26.09 -16.61 -30.46
C SER A 645 26.44 -17.83 -31.30
N ARG A 646 27.50 -18.56 -30.93
CA ARG A 646 27.85 -19.82 -31.58
C ARG A 646 26.76 -20.87 -31.45
N LEU A 647 26.21 -21.05 -30.24
CA LEU A 647 25.10 -21.98 -29.98
C LEU A 647 23.85 -21.62 -30.80
N ILE A 648 23.51 -20.34 -30.86
CA ILE A 648 22.37 -19.79 -31.63
C ILE A 648 22.52 -20.07 -33.12
N SER A 649 23.70 -19.77 -33.68
CA SER A 649 23.98 -19.95 -35.11
C SER A 649 23.99 -21.42 -35.53
N GLU A 650 24.56 -22.31 -34.72
CA GLU A 650 24.72 -23.72 -35.07
C GLU A 650 23.43 -24.55 -34.94
N LEU A 651 22.51 -24.08 -34.09
CA LEU A 651 21.20 -24.70 -33.87
C LEU A 651 20.07 -24.03 -34.66
N ASP A 652 20.32 -22.88 -35.29
CA ASP A 652 19.32 -22.06 -35.99
C ASP A 652 18.09 -21.74 -35.11
N ILE A 653 18.36 -21.17 -33.94
CA ILE A 653 17.34 -20.84 -32.92
C ILE A 653 17.40 -19.36 -32.52
N ASN A 654 16.36 -18.85 -31.88
CA ASN A 654 16.33 -17.50 -31.31
C ASN A 654 15.87 -17.51 -29.84
N PRO A 655 16.72 -17.98 -28.90
CA PRO A 655 16.39 -18.08 -27.47
C PRO A 655 16.54 -16.73 -26.75
N ILE A 656 15.89 -16.61 -25.59
CA ILE A 656 16.11 -15.47 -24.68
C ILE A 656 17.54 -15.55 -24.15
N ARG A 657 18.31 -14.46 -24.18
CA ARG A 657 19.63 -14.37 -23.52
C ARG A 657 19.57 -13.55 -22.24
N HIS A 658 20.23 -14.01 -21.18
CA HIS A 658 20.27 -13.29 -19.89
C HIS A 658 21.48 -13.61 -19.01
N ILE A 659 22.17 -12.57 -18.53
CA ILE A 659 23.35 -12.72 -17.65
C ILE A 659 23.29 -11.90 -16.36
N LEU A 660 22.58 -10.76 -16.35
CA LEU A 660 22.57 -9.83 -15.21
C LEU A 660 21.73 -10.36 -14.03
N ASN A 661 22.34 -10.34 -12.85
CA ASN A 661 21.70 -10.36 -11.53
C ASN A 661 21.42 -8.92 -11.05
N THR A 662 20.86 -8.74 -9.83
CA THR A 662 20.48 -7.43 -9.26
C THR A 662 21.52 -6.32 -9.50
N SER A 663 22.74 -6.48 -8.99
CA SER A 663 23.78 -5.46 -9.14
C SER A 663 24.22 -5.28 -10.60
N GLY A 664 24.15 -6.35 -11.40
CA GLY A 664 24.39 -6.29 -12.84
C GLY A 664 23.41 -5.37 -13.58
N ILE A 665 22.14 -5.31 -13.17
CA ILE A 665 21.12 -4.43 -13.78
C ILE A 665 21.57 -2.98 -13.70
N SER A 666 22.12 -2.57 -12.55
CA SER A 666 22.55 -1.19 -12.30
C SER A 666 23.95 -0.91 -12.85
N ASN A 667 24.89 -1.83 -12.68
CA ASN A 667 26.31 -1.60 -13.00
C ASN A 667 26.68 -1.88 -14.46
N PHE A 668 25.92 -2.72 -15.16
CA PHE A 668 26.23 -3.16 -16.53
C PHE A 668 24.99 -3.11 -17.45
N PRO A 669 24.33 -1.94 -17.60
CA PRO A 669 23.06 -1.82 -18.32
C PRO A 669 23.18 -2.15 -19.82
N SER A 670 24.38 -2.11 -20.40
CA SER A 670 24.61 -2.51 -21.80
C SER A 670 24.46 -4.02 -22.05
N ALA A 671 24.50 -4.85 -21.00
CA ALA A 671 24.43 -6.31 -21.08
C ALA A 671 23.08 -6.89 -20.64
N GLN A 672 21.98 -6.12 -20.77
CA GLN A 672 20.63 -6.57 -20.41
C GLN A 672 20.09 -7.70 -21.31
N TYR A 673 20.53 -7.75 -22.57
CA TYR A 673 20.07 -8.72 -23.56
C TYR A 673 18.54 -8.76 -23.68
N ASN A 674 17.93 -9.93 -23.46
CA ASN A 674 16.48 -10.11 -23.60
C ASN A 674 15.77 -10.23 -22.25
N MET A 675 16.51 -10.55 -21.17
CA MET A 675 15.95 -10.71 -19.83
C MET A 675 17.01 -10.43 -18.76
N VAL A 676 16.59 -9.89 -17.62
CA VAL A 676 17.45 -9.73 -16.43
C VAL A 676 16.88 -10.51 -15.24
N ARG A 677 17.70 -10.77 -14.22
CA ARG A 677 17.30 -11.50 -13.01
C ARG A 677 17.39 -10.62 -11.77
N LEU A 678 16.25 -10.26 -11.20
CA LEU A 678 16.16 -9.48 -9.97
C LEU A 678 16.04 -10.42 -8.77
N GLY A 679 17.00 -10.34 -7.85
CA GLY A 679 17.00 -11.07 -6.59
C GLY A 679 16.87 -10.12 -5.40
N ILE A 680 17.96 -9.94 -4.65
CA ILE A 680 17.95 -9.21 -3.38
C ILE A 680 17.46 -7.76 -3.44
N GLY A 681 17.60 -7.11 -4.60
CA GLY A 681 17.11 -5.74 -4.80
C GLY A 681 15.60 -5.61 -4.66
N LEU A 682 14.86 -6.69 -4.95
CA LEU A 682 13.42 -6.75 -4.68
C LEU A 682 13.11 -6.55 -3.18
N TYR A 683 14.00 -7.02 -2.32
CA TYR A 683 13.86 -7.05 -0.85
C TYR A 683 14.52 -5.84 -0.17
N GLY A 684 14.82 -4.79 -0.93
CA GLY A 684 15.29 -3.52 -0.37
C GLY A 684 16.79 -3.42 -0.16
N VAL A 685 17.60 -4.26 -0.82
CA VAL A 685 19.07 -4.27 -0.64
C VAL A 685 19.80 -3.98 -1.95
N SER A 686 20.66 -2.98 -1.93
CA SER A 686 21.63 -2.65 -2.97
C SER A 686 23.06 -2.76 -2.45
N ASN A 687 24.01 -3.01 -3.35
CA ASN A 687 25.44 -2.91 -3.08
C ASN A 687 25.98 -1.47 -3.22
N ASP A 688 25.19 -0.53 -3.76
CA ASP A 688 25.55 0.88 -3.91
C ASP A 688 24.76 1.76 -2.92
N PRO A 689 25.44 2.46 -1.99
CA PRO A 689 24.80 3.40 -1.06
C PRO A 689 24.00 4.52 -1.73
N ALA A 690 24.33 4.92 -2.96
CA ALA A 690 23.57 5.92 -3.69
C ALA A 690 22.24 5.35 -4.21
N GLU A 691 22.25 4.12 -4.72
CA GLU A 691 21.06 3.38 -5.12
C GLU A 691 20.18 2.99 -3.93
N GLN A 692 20.78 2.61 -2.80
CA GLN A 692 20.07 2.13 -1.61
C GLN A 692 19.01 3.11 -1.10
N LYS A 693 19.18 4.42 -1.33
CA LYS A 693 18.22 5.48 -0.95
C LYS A 693 16.89 5.40 -1.71
N TYR A 694 16.87 4.73 -2.85
CA TYR A 694 15.70 4.54 -3.69
C TYR A 694 15.05 3.16 -3.49
N LEU A 695 15.49 2.40 -2.49
CA LEU A 695 14.91 1.10 -2.15
C LEU A 695 14.23 1.17 -0.78
N GLU A 696 13.06 0.56 -0.69
CA GLU A 696 12.31 0.45 0.56
C GLU A 696 12.62 -0.85 1.29
N ASN A 697 12.65 -0.78 2.63
CA ASN A 697 12.78 -1.96 3.47
C ASN A 697 11.53 -2.85 3.34
N VAL A 698 11.72 -4.12 2.98
CA VAL A 698 10.61 -5.05 2.78
C VAL A 698 10.25 -5.81 4.05
N GLY A 699 11.24 -6.26 4.83
CA GLY A 699 11.03 -7.14 5.97
C GLY A 699 11.37 -6.45 7.30
N THR A 700 10.48 -6.54 8.28
CA THR A 700 10.73 -6.07 9.66
C THR A 700 10.47 -7.22 10.63
N LEU A 701 11.52 -7.68 11.32
CA LEU A 701 11.42 -8.70 12.34
C LEU A 701 11.10 -8.06 13.68
N LYS A 702 9.93 -8.36 14.23
CA LYS A 702 9.43 -7.85 15.51
C LYS A 702 9.27 -8.97 16.52
N SER A 703 9.39 -8.59 17.78
CA SER A 703 9.08 -9.42 18.95
C SER A 703 8.52 -8.52 20.05
N ILE A 704 8.40 -9.05 21.27
CA ILE A 704 7.92 -8.34 22.44
C ILE A 704 8.86 -8.53 23.63
N ILE A 705 8.76 -7.68 24.63
CA ILE A 705 9.42 -7.90 25.92
C ILE A 705 8.65 -8.99 26.68
N SER A 706 9.28 -10.15 26.90
CA SER A 706 8.71 -11.22 27.74
C SER A 706 8.83 -10.91 29.23
N GLN A 707 9.94 -10.32 29.65
CA GLN A 707 10.18 -10.04 31.06
C GLN A 707 11.14 -8.86 31.22
N VAL A 708 10.89 -8.00 32.20
CA VAL A 708 11.86 -6.99 32.65
C VAL A 708 12.32 -7.32 34.07
N ARG A 709 13.63 -7.30 34.30
CA ARG A 709 14.23 -7.52 35.61
C ARG A 709 15.36 -6.55 35.89
N THR A 710 15.53 -6.18 37.16
CA THR A 710 16.67 -5.38 37.61
C THR A 710 17.70 -6.30 38.26
N ILE A 711 18.97 -6.17 37.87
CA ILE A 711 20.08 -6.91 38.48
C ILE A 711 21.07 -5.94 39.15
N PRO A 712 21.63 -6.30 40.32
CA PRO A 712 22.61 -5.48 41.02
C PRO A 712 23.97 -5.47 40.31
N ALA A 713 24.83 -4.52 40.68
CA ALA A 713 26.23 -4.53 40.27
C ALA A 713 26.93 -5.82 40.75
N GLY A 714 27.73 -6.45 39.89
CA GLY A 714 28.45 -7.70 40.14
C GLY A 714 27.72 -8.97 39.66
N ASP A 715 26.42 -8.88 39.34
CA ASP A 715 25.66 -9.99 38.77
C ASP A 715 25.89 -10.13 37.26
N SER A 716 25.45 -11.26 36.69
CA SER A 716 25.74 -11.63 35.30
C SER A 716 24.51 -12.11 34.53
N VAL A 717 24.52 -11.95 33.20
CA VAL A 717 23.43 -12.37 32.31
C VAL A 717 23.87 -13.44 31.31
N GLY A 718 23.03 -14.47 31.16
CA GLY A 718 23.14 -15.47 30.09
C GLY A 718 24.27 -16.50 30.25
N TYR A 719 24.42 -17.34 29.22
CA TYR A 719 25.40 -18.43 29.23
C TYR A 719 26.84 -17.94 29.32
N GLY A 720 27.61 -18.60 30.18
CA GLY A 720 29.04 -18.31 30.37
C GLY A 720 29.31 -16.96 31.06
N ARG A 721 28.28 -16.33 31.65
CA ARG A 721 28.39 -15.05 32.38
C ARG A 721 29.11 -13.97 31.56
N ARG A 722 28.85 -13.93 30.25
CA ARG A 722 29.60 -13.05 29.32
C ARG A 722 29.30 -11.58 29.51
N PHE A 723 28.14 -11.25 30.06
CA PHE A 723 27.83 -9.91 30.55
C PHE A 723 27.89 -9.91 32.07
N MET A 724 28.65 -8.95 32.61
CA MET A 724 28.75 -8.65 34.04
C MET A 724 28.26 -7.22 34.24
N ALA A 725 27.29 -7.01 35.12
CA ALA A 725 26.74 -5.70 35.40
C ALA A 725 27.73 -4.89 36.27
N GLU A 726 28.20 -3.74 35.79
CA GLU A 726 29.08 -2.85 36.57
C GLU A 726 28.31 -1.96 37.55
N LYS A 727 27.01 -1.76 37.27
CA LYS A 727 26.06 -0.98 38.06
C LYS A 727 24.71 -1.69 38.09
N GLU A 728 23.78 -1.20 38.89
CA GLU A 728 22.38 -1.65 38.80
C GLU A 728 21.87 -1.46 37.37
N THR A 729 21.40 -2.55 36.75
CA THR A 729 21.08 -2.61 35.32
C THR A 729 19.70 -3.25 35.14
N LYS A 730 18.85 -2.63 34.32
CA LYS A 730 17.57 -3.24 33.91
C LYS A 730 17.76 -4.04 32.63
N ILE A 731 17.30 -5.28 32.65
CA ILE A 731 17.44 -6.25 31.57
C ILE A 731 16.05 -6.66 31.09
N ALA A 732 15.81 -6.53 29.80
CA ALA A 732 14.64 -7.08 29.13
C ALA A 732 14.99 -8.40 28.42
N THR A 733 14.16 -9.42 28.61
CA THR A 733 14.26 -10.70 27.89
C THR A 733 13.28 -10.70 26.72
N ILE A 734 13.77 -11.06 25.54
CA ILE A 734 13.01 -11.11 24.29
C ILE A 734 12.93 -12.58 23.82
N PRO A 735 11.75 -13.09 23.43
CA PRO A 735 11.53 -14.49 23.05
C PRO A 735 11.94 -14.73 21.59
N ILE A 736 13.21 -14.47 21.29
CA ILE A 736 13.83 -14.80 20.02
C ILE A 736 15.31 -15.13 20.22
N GLY A 737 15.77 -16.24 19.63
CA GLY A 737 17.15 -16.70 19.79
C GLY A 737 17.78 -17.20 18.49
N TYR A 738 18.86 -17.96 18.63
CA TYR A 738 19.57 -18.49 17.46
C TYR A 738 18.81 -19.61 16.74
N ALA A 739 17.86 -20.27 17.40
CA ALA A 739 16.96 -21.24 16.76
C ALA A 739 15.96 -20.55 15.80
N ASP A 740 15.75 -19.25 15.98
CA ASP A 740 14.87 -18.42 15.16
C ASP A 740 15.63 -17.68 14.04
N GLY A 741 16.96 -17.77 14.03
CA GLY A 741 17.83 -17.20 13.00
C GLY A 741 18.74 -16.06 13.46
N ILE A 742 18.75 -15.71 14.76
CA ILE A 742 19.62 -14.64 15.26
C ILE A 742 21.02 -15.17 15.56
N SER A 743 22.03 -14.67 14.83
CA SER A 743 23.42 -15.09 15.03
C SER A 743 23.90 -14.81 16.46
N ARG A 744 24.58 -15.79 17.06
CA ARG A 744 25.20 -15.62 18.39
C ARG A 744 26.25 -14.50 18.43
N LEU A 745 26.85 -14.19 17.28
CA LEU A 745 27.82 -13.10 17.14
C LEU A 745 27.17 -11.71 17.24
N TRP A 746 25.84 -11.62 17.17
CA TRP A 746 25.09 -10.37 17.36
C TRP A 746 24.94 -9.97 18.84
N GLY A 747 25.23 -10.90 19.76
CA GLY A 747 25.20 -10.64 21.20
C GLY A 747 26.43 -9.91 21.72
N ASN A 748 26.60 -9.89 23.04
CA ASN A 748 27.76 -9.30 23.74
C ASN A 748 28.07 -7.86 23.32
N GLN A 749 27.03 -7.02 23.22
CA GLN A 749 27.07 -5.60 22.88
C GLN A 749 27.55 -5.28 21.47
N VAL A 750 27.74 -6.29 20.60
CA VAL A 750 28.02 -6.08 19.17
C VAL A 750 26.78 -5.52 18.47
N GLY A 751 25.62 -6.10 18.76
CA GLY A 751 24.34 -5.73 18.19
C GLY A 751 23.39 -5.02 19.14
N TYR A 752 22.28 -4.55 18.59
CA TYR A 752 21.20 -3.92 19.33
C TYR A 752 19.83 -4.31 18.74
N VAL A 753 18.79 -4.08 19.53
CA VAL A 753 17.39 -4.06 19.09
C VAL A 753 16.83 -2.65 19.32
N VAL A 754 15.67 -2.32 18.75
CA VAL A 754 15.02 -1.02 18.96
C VAL A 754 13.74 -1.21 19.77
N ILE A 755 13.62 -0.45 20.86
CA ILE A 755 12.46 -0.42 21.77
C ILE A 755 12.07 1.03 21.96
N LYS A 756 10.81 1.40 21.67
CA LYS A 756 10.32 2.80 21.72
C LYS A 756 11.26 3.80 21.04
N ASN A 757 11.72 3.47 19.83
CA ASN A 757 12.67 4.27 19.02
C ASN A 757 14.04 4.50 19.66
N GLN A 758 14.41 3.72 20.68
CA GLN A 758 15.71 3.77 21.34
C GLN A 758 16.46 2.45 21.18
N LYS A 759 17.79 2.54 21.03
CA LYS A 759 18.66 1.35 20.87
C LYS A 759 18.87 0.69 22.23
N ALA A 760 18.54 -0.59 22.32
CA ALA A 760 18.83 -1.45 23.46
C ALA A 760 19.91 -2.47 23.05
N SER A 761 21.11 -2.35 23.64
CA SER A 761 22.23 -3.26 23.33
C SER A 761 21.95 -4.68 23.79
N ILE A 762 22.28 -5.66 22.96
CA ILE A 762 22.12 -7.09 23.31
C ILE A 762 23.23 -7.49 24.26
N VAL A 763 22.88 -7.89 25.48
CA VAL A 763 23.84 -8.24 26.53
C VAL A 763 23.96 -9.75 26.69
N GLY A 764 25.20 -10.21 26.85
CA GLY A 764 25.51 -11.63 26.91
C GLY A 764 25.31 -12.34 25.57
N ASN A 765 25.41 -13.68 25.60
CA ASN A 765 25.21 -14.48 24.39
C ASN A 765 23.72 -14.57 24.03
N VAL A 766 23.42 -14.55 22.72
CA VAL A 766 22.11 -15.01 22.21
C VAL A 766 21.94 -16.49 22.59
N CYS A 767 20.82 -16.81 23.24
CA CYS A 767 20.44 -18.15 23.65
C CYS A 767 19.61 -18.85 22.57
N MET A 768 19.18 -20.09 22.80
CA MET A 768 18.44 -20.88 21.80
C MET A 768 17.14 -20.19 21.37
N ASP A 769 16.32 -19.80 22.34
CA ASP A 769 14.98 -19.26 22.11
C ASP A 769 14.82 -17.81 22.63
N MET A 770 15.88 -17.22 23.19
CA MET A 770 15.81 -15.91 23.84
C MET A 770 17.10 -15.10 23.67
N LEU A 771 16.96 -13.79 23.78
CA LEU A 771 18.06 -12.85 23.94
C LEU A 771 17.73 -11.82 25.02
N MET A 772 18.76 -11.20 25.58
CA MET A 772 18.61 -10.22 26.66
C MET A 772 19.21 -8.90 26.21
N VAL A 773 18.55 -7.80 26.58
CA VAL A 773 18.96 -6.44 26.19
C VAL A 773 18.97 -5.51 27.39
N ASP A 774 19.91 -4.57 27.41
CA ASP A 774 19.97 -3.52 28.44
C ASP A 774 18.94 -2.42 28.14
N VAL A 775 18.02 -2.23 29.09
CA VAL A 775 16.94 -1.23 29.02
C VAL A 775 17.02 -0.23 30.18
N SER A 776 18.18 -0.08 30.81
CA SER A 776 18.37 0.81 31.96
C SER A 776 17.97 2.27 31.69
N HIS A 777 18.04 2.69 30.43
CA HIS A 777 17.72 4.06 29.99
C HIS A 777 16.42 4.14 29.18
N ILE A 778 15.68 3.04 29.05
CA ILE A 778 14.46 2.95 28.24
C ILE A 778 13.29 2.68 29.18
N ASP A 779 12.30 3.57 29.19
CA ASP A 779 11.06 3.34 29.91
C ASP A 779 10.20 2.33 29.16
N CYS A 780 10.31 1.04 29.49
CA CYS A 780 9.59 -0.05 28.85
C CYS A 780 9.00 -1.05 29.85
N LYS A 781 7.98 -1.80 29.41
CA LYS A 781 7.30 -2.84 30.19
C LYS A 781 7.12 -4.12 29.37
N GLU A 782 6.78 -5.21 30.07
CA GLU A 782 6.41 -6.47 29.43
C GLU A 782 5.27 -6.26 28.42
N GLY A 783 5.40 -6.91 27.26
CA GLY A 783 4.50 -6.74 26.12
C GLY A 783 4.84 -5.57 25.18
N ASP A 784 5.75 -4.66 25.55
CA ASP A 784 6.19 -3.60 24.63
C ASP A 784 6.88 -4.21 23.40
N SER A 785 6.64 -3.62 22.23
CA SER A 785 7.18 -4.09 20.95
C SER A 785 8.69 -3.84 20.83
N VAL A 786 9.37 -4.80 20.21
CA VAL A 786 10.82 -4.80 19.97
C VAL A 786 11.08 -5.06 18.50
N ILE A 787 11.86 -4.20 17.85
CA ILE A 787 12.33 -4.40 16.47
C ILE A 787 13.72 -5.02 16.53
N ILE A 788 13.86 -6.21 15.95
CA ILE A 788 15.12 -6.95 15.87
C ILE A 788 15.92 -6.51 14.65
N PHE A 789 15.26 -6.38 13.50
CA PHE A 789 15.77 -5.69 12.31
C PHE A 789 14.63 -5.13 11.47
N GLY A 790 14.93 -4.15 10.62
CA GLY A 790 14.01 -3.50 9.70
C GLY A 790 14.66 -2.22 9.17
N GLU A 791 14.02 -1.07 9.35
CA GLU A 791 14.66 0.23 9.10
C GLU A 791 15.83 0.50 10.07
N SER A 792 15.76 -0.01 11.29
CA SER A 792 16.85 0.06 12.25
C SER A 792 16.77 -1.09 13.28
N PRO A 793 17.83 -1.89 13.47
CA PRO A 793 18.99 -2.01 12.57
C PRO A 793 18.59 -2.56 11.20
N THR A 794 19.33 -2.20 10.15
CA THR A 794 19.12 -2.79 8.82
C THR A 794 19.85 -4.14 8.69
N VAL A 795 19.39 -5.00 7.78
CA VAL A 795 20.08 -6.26 7.47
C VAL A 795 21.49 -6.04 6.91
N MET A 796 21.77 -4.88 6.32
CA MET A 796 23.11 -4.48 5.88
C MET A 796 24.02 -4.12 7.05
N GLU A 797 23.50 -3.36 8.02
CA GLU A 797 24.23 -3.07 9.27
C GLU A 797 24.58 -4.37 10.00
N MET A 798 23.61 -5.28 10.12
CA MET A 798 23.84 -6.60 10.71
C MET A 798 24.88 -7.40 9.93
N GLY A 799 24.78 -7.48 8.61
CA GLY A 799 25.74 -8.18 7.76
C GLY A 799 27.17 -7.67 7.97
N ALA A 800 27.36 -6.35 7.91
CA ALA A 800 28.67 -5.72 8.09
C ALA A 800 29.29 -6.03 9.47
N ALA A 801 28.52 -5.88 10.54
CA ALA A 801 28.99 -6.13 11.90
C ALA A 801 29.25 -7.61 12.18
N LEU A 802 28.48 -8.51 11.57
CA LEU A 802 28.65 -9.96 11.67
C LEU A 802 29.71 -10.51 10.70
N LYS A 803 30.30 -9.66 9.85
CA LYS A 803 31.24 -10.03 8.78
C LYS A 803 30.64 -11.08 7.82
N THR A 804 29.38 -10.87 7.45
CA THR A 804 28.65 -11.65 6.45
C THR A 804 27.86 -10.73 5.50
N ILE A 805 26.95 -11.30 4.71
CA ILE A 805 26.13 -10.65 3.70
C ILE A 805 24.65 -10.60 4.14
N PRO A 806 23.87 -9.61 3.66
CA PRO A 806 22.44 -9.50 3.99
C PRO A 806 21.62 -10.75 3.63
N TYR A 807 22.03 -11.50 2.61
CA TYR A 807 21.40 -12.78 2.25
C TYR A 807 21.39 -13.77 3.41
N GLU A 808 22.49 -13.89 4.14
CA GLU A 808 22.60 -14.84 5.26
C GLU A 808 21.68 -14.42 6.40
N ILE A 809 21.57 -13.13 6.69
CA ILE A 809 20.68 -12.60 7.73
C ILE A 809 19.22 -12.95 7.42
N MET A 810 18.75 -12.66 6.20
CA MET A 810 17.36 -12.90 5.82
C MET A 810 17.01 -14.39 5.72
N THR A 811 17.91 -15.19 5.11
CA THR A 811 17.67 -16.63 4.93
C THR A 811 17.82 -17.45 6.21
N SER A 812 18.49 -16.93 7.24
CA SER A 812 18.62 -17.60 8.54
C SER A 812 17.32 -17.60 9.35
N ILE A 813 16.34 -16.76 9.00
CA ILE A 813 15.10 -16.66 9.77
C ILE A 813 14.30 -17.94 9.64
N SER A 814 14.20 -18.67 10.75
CA SER A 814 13.59 -19.99 10.83
C SER A 814 12.11 -19.94 10.49
N GLN A 815 11.57 -21.01 9.89
CA GLN A 815 10.14 -21.14 9.59
C GLN A 815 9.24 -21.14 10.85
N ARG A 816 9.83 -21.25 12.06
CA ARG A 816 9.11 -21.06 13.34
C ARG A 816 8.58 -19.64 13.52
N VAL A 817 9.29 -18.65 12.97
CA VAL A 817 8.85 -17.25 13.01
C VAL A 817 7.67 -17.08 12.07
N LYS A 818 6.55 -16.54 12.55
CA LYS A 818 5.38 -16.32 11.71
C LYS A 818 5.64 -15.18 10.71
N ARG A 819 5.31 -15.40 9.43
CA ARG A 819 5.36 -14.33 8.41
C ARG A 819 4.00 -13.66 8.33
N VAL A 820 3.99 -12.33 8.37
CA VAL A 820 2.79 -11.50 8.27
C VAL A 820 2.94 -10.59 7.06
N PHE A 821 2.06 -10.70 6.08
CA PHE A 821 2.09 -9.87 4.87
C PHE A 821 1.06 -8.75 4.99
N PHE A 822 1.49 -7.52 4.72
CA PHE A 822 0.61 -6.34 4.75
C PHE A 822 0.90 -5.43 3.56
N ARG A 823 0.02 -4.46 3.31
CA ARG A 823 0.15 -3.45 2.27
C ARG A 823 0.10 -2.07 2.90
#